data_AF-A0A2E1GSU5-F1
#
_entry.id   AF-A0A2E1GSU5-F1
#
_cell.length_a   1.000
_cell.length_b   1.000
_cell.length_c   1.000
_cell.angle_alpha   90.00
_cell.angle_beta   90.00
_cell.angle_gamma   90.00
#
_symmetry.space_group_name_H-M   'P 1'
#
loop_
_entity.id
_entity.type
_entity.pdbx_description
1 polymer ?
#
loop_
_entity_poly.entity_id
_entity_poly.type
_entity_poly.pdbx_seq_one_letter_code
_entity_poly.pdbx_strand_id
1 'polypeptide(L)'
;MESTFKKYKDFRFQEILILVYRIVLAYIFFFIARILFIYFNNDILKIESINEIFRLCYYGLRFDTSAIVYVNSIFILLSILPFYKTSTRLYQKFLFYIYFLFNSIATSLNFIDFGYYRFNYNRIMANFFEVIKYEQNKTTLISHFIFSYFQYVLLYFFLITIWIYFYNKIKMNPLIIDNKIKYFVTSTLFFFGVVLLCIAGARGGDLKKSTRPITIIDSMNKINNPTHADVVLNTPFTIIRTLNQSDFKQRFKFDPKKIENKLKPIKKYESKVEDAPNIIIFILESMSREYWGSMNKNINNYLSFTPFLDSLSSHSLIFPNSFATSRKSIHGMPSVLAGIPSFEVAYTSSRYSKQKIESIVSIANKMNYETSFFHGAANGSMGLMGFSNTLGFDNYFGRDEYNNDSDFDGYWGIWDEPFLQFVKSKLDEKKQPFLGTIFTLTSHEPYIIPSKYENIFEKGEIDMHRCAKYTDYSLRKFFDKAKKSDWFENTIFIFTADHTNQSFYPNYKKIINRFATPIMIYKPNSNLKGIDYRLASHMDIYPSFAELIGYDKPFRSWGKSLFSEYSGDEYVINYFGGGSYFIMDEKYICVHNGEKAIGFYDSEDYDLSKNLIENKNEEMMNLEKKCGMFLQDYFNRIITGNM
;
A
#
# COMPACT_ATOMS: atom_id res chain seq x y z
N MET A 1 42.31 -18.56 -23.89
CA MET A 1 42.24 -17.49 -22.87
C MET A 1 43.55 -17.33 -22.09
N GLU A 2 44.21 -18.40 -21.62
CA GLU A 2 45.43 -18.29 -20.79
C GLU A 2 46.64 -17.59 -21.44
N SER A 3 46.88 -17.78 -22.75
CA SER A 3 48.01 -17.14 -23.44
C SER A 3 47.85 -15.61 -23.56
N THR A 4 46.62 -15.12 -23.73
CA THR A 4 46.30 -13.69 -23.86
C THR A 4 46.47 -12.96 -22.52
N PHE A 5 46.06 -13.56 -21.40
CA PHE A 5 46.22 -12.96 -20.06
C PHE A 5 47.69 -12.84 -19.64
N LYS A 6 48.56 -13.73 -20.14
CA LYS A 6 49.98 -13.72 -19.79
C LYS A 6 50.72 -12.49 -20.34
N LYS A 7 50.25 -11.91 -21.46
CA LYS A 7 50.85 -10.76 -22.15
C LYS A 7 50.47 -9.39 -21.56
N TYR A 8 49.40 -9.30 -20.76
CA TYR A 8 48.85 -8.04 -20.24
C TYR A 8 48.68 -8.01 -18.71
N LYS A 9 49.46 -8.81 -17.96
CA LYS A 9 49.34 -8.92 -16.49
C LYS A 9 49.52 -7.59 -15.75
N ASP A 10 50.36 -6.70 -16.26
CA ASP A 10 50.60 -5.38 -15.67
C ASP A 10 49.47 -4.35 -15.93
N PHE A 11 48.43 -4.70 -16.70
CA PHE A 11 47.33 -3.79 -17.07
C PHE A 11 45.99 -4.15 -16.40
N ARG A 12 45.99 -5.03 -15.39
CA ARG A 12 44.79 -5.42 -14.63
C ARG A 12 43.65 -6.07 -15.44
N PHE A 13 43.88 -6.42 -16.71
CA PHE A 13 42.84 -6.82 -17.67
C PHE A 13 42.00 -8.03 -17.22
N GLN A 14 42.61 -9.02 -16.57
CA GLN A 14 41.90 -10.19 -16.04
C GLN A 14 40.87 -9.79 -14.98
N GLU A 15 41.22 -8.88 -14.08
CA GLU A 15 40.32 -8.44 -13.01
C GLU A 15 39.14 -7.66 -13.56
N ILE A 16 39.37 -6.83 -14.58
CA ILE A 16 38.32 -6.08 -15.27
C ILE A 16 37.32 -7.04 -15.92
N LEU A 17 37.79 -8.02 -16.71
CA LEU A 17 36.91 -8.97 -17.38
C LEU A 17 36.10 -9.82 -16.38
N ILE A 18 36.72 -10.23 -15.27
CA ILE A 18 36.03 -10.98 -14.22
C ILE A 18 34.98 -10.10 -13.52
N LEU A 19 35.28 -8.83 -13.23
CA LEU A 19 34.30 -7.90 -12.67
C LEU A 19 33.12 -7.72 -13.63
N VAL A 20 33.38 -7.43 -14.90
CA VAL A 20 32.34 -7.28 -15.93
C VAL A 20 31.49 -8.55 -16.01
N TYR A 21 32.11 -9.73 -16.08
CA TYR A 21 31.41 -11.01 -16.09
C TYR A 21 30.48 -11.18 -14.88
N ARG A 22 30.96 -10.89 -13.66
CA ARG A 22 30.17 -11.01 -12.42
C ARG A 22 29.02 -9.99 -12.37
N ILE A 23 29.22 -8.79 -12.92
CA ILE A 23 28.14 -7.80 -13.04
C ILE A 23 27.12 -8.23 -14.10
N VAL A 24 27.56 -8.79 -15.23
CA VAL A 24 26.67 -9.36 -16.26
C VAL A 24 25.83 -10.51 -15.68
N LEU A 25 26.40 -11.37 -14.84
CA LEU A 25 25.62 -12.38 -14.11
C LEU A 25 24.51 -11.73 -13.28
N ALA A 26 24.79 -10.64 -12.56
CA ALA A 26 23.76 -9.94 -11.79
C ALA A 26 22.62 -9.43 -12.69
N TYR A 27 22.92 -8.88 -13.87
CA TYR A 27 21.89 -8.51 -14.85
C TYR A 27 21.05 -9.71 -15.30
N ILE A 28 21.68 -10.85 -15.59
CA ILE A 28 20.96 -12.06 -16.02
C ILE A 28 19.99 -12.52 -14.93
N PHE A 29 20.41 -12.59 -13.67
CA PHE A 29 19.53 -13.05 -12.59
C PHE A 29 18.45 -12.04 -12.22
N PHE A 30 18.72 -10.73 -12.30
CA PHE A 30 17.68 -9.70 -12.16
C PHE A 30 16.65 -9.77 -13.30
N PHE A 31 17.11 -10.03 -14.54
CA PHE A 31 16.23 -10.24 -15.67
C PHE A 31 15.35 -11.49 -15.49
N ILE A 32 15.91 -12.61 -15.04
CA ILE A 32 15.13 -13.82 -14.71
C ILE A 32 14.09 -13.52 -13.62
N ALA A 33 14.48 -12.82 -12.54
CA ALA A 33 13.55 -12.43 -11.48
C ALA A 33 12.40 -11.55 -12.00
N ARG A 34 12.67 -10.65 -12.97
CA ARG A 34 11.65 -9.82 -13.63
C ARG A 34 10.69 -10.66 -14.49
N ILE A 35 11.20 -11.61 -15.27
CA ILE A 35 10.35 -12.52 -16.06
C ILE A 35 9.47 -13.38 -15.13
N LEU A 36 10.03 -13.87 -14.03
CA LEU A 36 9.26 -14.60 -13.01
C LEU A 36 8.20 -13.71 -12.35
N PHE A 37 8.52 -12.45 -12.06
CA PHE A 37 7.54 -11.50 -11.53
C PHE A 37 6.34 -11.34 -12.47
N ILE A 38 6.59 -11.17 -13.78
CA ILE A 38 5.53 -11.11 -14.80
C ILE A 38 4.74 -12.42 -14.78
N TYR A 39 5.42 -13.57 -14.82
CA TYR A 39 4.77 -14.89 -14.85
C TYR A 39 3.79 -15.09 -13.67
N PHE A 40 4.19 -14.77 -12.44
CA PHE A 40 3.36 -14.97 -11.25
C PHE A 40 2.26 -13.91 -11.06
N ASN A 41 2.28 -12.81 -11.81
CA ASN A 41 1.37 -11.67 -11.62
C ASN A 41 0.68 -11.20 -12.91
N ASN A 42 0.76 -11.94 -14.02
CA ASN A 42 0.26 -11.46 -15.31
C ASN A 42 -1.27 -11.27 -15.34
N ASP A 43 -2.01 -11.99 -14.50
CA ASP A 43 -3.46 -11.82 -14.34
C ASP A 43 -3.83 -10.43 -13.77
N ILE A 44 -2.88 -9.78 -13.08
CA ILE A 44 -3.01 -8.43 -12.52
C ILE A 44 -2.35 -7.39 -13.43
N LEU A 45 -1.22 -7.74 -14.05
CA LEU A 45 -0.43 -6.85 -14.91
C LEU A 45 -0.98 -6.71 -16.33
N LYS A 46 -1.76 -7.71 -16.80
CA LYS A 46 -2.44 -7.73 -18.11
C LYS A 46 -1.49 -7.48 -19.30
N ILE A 47 -0.31 -8.09 -19.30
CA ILE A 47 0.59 -8.01 -20.46
C ILE A 47 0.14 -9.05 -21.49
N GLU A 48 -0.25 -8.57 -22.67
CA GLU A 48 -0.87 -9.40 -23.71
C GLU A 48 0.11 -9.89 -24.79
N SER A 49 1.28 -9.25 -24.93
CA SER A 49 2.21 -9.57 -26.02
C SER A 49 3.66 -9.77 -25.58
N ILE A 50 4.35 -10.69 -26.25
CA ILE A 50 5.79 -10.95 -26.04
C ILE A 50 6.61 -9.70 -26.39
N ASN A 51 6.23 -8.96 -27.42
CA ASN A 51 6.91 -7.71 -27.80
C ASN A 51 6.83 -6.66 -26.67
N GLU A 52 5.70 -6.59 -25.98
CA GLU A 52 5.55 -5.74 -24.81
C GLU A 52 6.45 -6.19 -23.65
N ILE A 53 6.55 -7.49 -23.38
CA ILE A 53 7.49 -8.02 -22.38
C ILE A 53 8.92 -7.57 -22.70
N PHE A 54 9.37 -7.72 -23.94
CA PHE A 54 10.71 -7.28 -24.34
C PHE A 54 10.90 -5.76 -24.17
N ARG A 55 9.90 -4.97 -24.56
CA ARG A 55 9.92 -3.50 -24.39
C ARG A 55 10.02 -3.10 -22.92
N LEU A 56 9.21 -3.69 -22.05
CA LEU A 56 9.21 -3.40 -20.62
C LEU A 56 10.52 -3.83 -19.95
N CYS A 57 11.07 -4.99 -20.32
CA CYS A 57 12.37 -5.43 -19.83
C CYS A 57 13.50 -4.51 -20.30
N TYR A 58 13.45 -4.03 -21.55
CA TYR A 58 14.42 -3.08 -22.08
C TYR A 58 14.40 -1.75 -21.30
N TYR A 59 13.22 -1.19 -21.02
CA TYR A 59 13.11 -0.02 -20.13
C TYR A 59 13.55 -0.32 -18.70
N GLY A 60 13.29 -1.54 -18.25
CA GLY A 60 13.70 -2.09 -16.97
C GLY A 60 15.20 -2.09 -16.71
N LEU A 61 16.02 -2.30 -17.75
CA LEU A 61 17.48 -2.34 -17.64
C LEU A 61 18.04 -1.08 -16.97
N ARG A 62 17.40 0.08 -17.16
CA ARG A 62 17.80 1.34 -16.53
C ARG A 62 17.71 1.28 -15.00
N PHE A 63 16.66 0.66 -14.48
CA PHE A 63 16.39 0.49 -13.06
C PHE A 63 17.21 -0.67 -12.47
N ASP A 64 17.39 -1.74 -13.25
CA ASP A 64 18.30 -2.84 -12.89
C ASP A 64 19.73 -2.34 -12.77
N THR A 65 20.18 -1.48 -13.70
CA THR A 65 21.51 -0.85 -13.63
C THR A 65 21.71 -0.13 -12.31
N SER A 66 20.74 0.72 -11.93
CA SER A 66 20.81 1.46 -10.67
C SER A 66 20.83 0.52 -9.46
N ALA A 67 19.92 -0.47 -9.41
CA ALA A 67 19.88 -1.47 -8.35
C ALA A 67 21.19 -2.25 -8.23
N ILE A 68 21.70 -2.78 -9.34
CA ILE A 68 22.92 -3.59 -9.38
C ILE A 68 24.12 -2.77 -8.90
N VAL A 69 24.24 -1.50 -9.31
CA VAL A 69 25.30 -0.59 -8.83
C VAL A 69 25.21 -0.41 -7.32
N TYR A 70 24.03 -0.17 -6.76
CA TYR A 70 23.88 0.02 -5.31
C TYR A 70 24.13 -1.27 -4.53
N VAL A 71 23.48 -2.37 -4.92
CA VAL A 71 23.60 -3.71 -4.30
C VAL A 71 25.06 -4.19 -4.34
N ASN A 72 25.76 -3.97 -5.46
CA ASN A 72 27.13 -4.40 -5.63
C ASN A 72 28.16 -3.31 -5.32
N SER A 73 27.78 -2.16 -4.74
CA SER A 73 28.69 -1.02 -4.54
C SER A 73 29.96 -1.39 -3.76
N ILE A 74 29.81 -2.13 -2.65
CA ILE A 74 30.92 -2.62 -1.82
C ILE A 74 31.75 -3.66 -2.60
N PHE A 75 31.09 -4.60 -3.29
CA PHE A 75 31.78 -5.60 -4.12
C PHE A 75 32.60 -4.96 -5.25
N ILE A 76 32.01 -3.98 -5.96
CA ILE A 76 32.66 -3.23 -7.03
C ILE A 76 33.83 -2.46 -6.46
N LEU A 77 33.63 -1.67 -5.40
CA LEU A 77 34.67 -0.88 -4.77
C LEU A 77 35.88 -1.75 -4.41
N LEU A 78 35.66 -2.84 -3.69
CA LEU A 78 36.72 -3.76 -3.30
C LEU A 78 37.40 -4.39 -4.54
N SER A 79 36.65 -4.74 -5.58
CA SER A 79 37.21 -5.31 -6.82
C SER A 79 38.10 -4.33 -7.60
N ILE A 80 37.89 -3.02 -7.46
CA ILE A 80 38.63 -1.98 -8.21
C ILE A 80 39.75 -1.29 -7.41
N LEU A 81 39.90 -1.55 -6.10
CA LEU A 81 40.96 -0.93 -5.30
C LEU A 81 42.36 -1.26 -5.85
N PRO A 82 43.29 -0.30 -5.89
CA PRO A 82 44.64 -0.47 -6.45
C PRO A 82 45.58 -1.29 -5.53
N PHE A 83 45.07 -2.37 -4.93
CA PHE A 83 45.86 -3.27 -4.09
C PHE A 83 46.56 -4.34 -4.94
N TYR A 84 47.75 -4.75 -4.51
CA TYR A 84 48.57 -5.76 -5.18
C TYR A 84 48.17 -7.21 -4.86
N LYS A 85 47.25 -7.42 -3.90
CA LYS A 85 46.84 -8.77 -3.40
C LYS A 85 45.40 -9.15 -3.75
N THR A 86 44.76 -8.43 -4.68
CA THR A 86 43.39 -8.67 -5.13
C THR A 86 43.20 -10.02 -5.82
N SER A 87 44.25 -10.60 -6.39
CA SER A 87 44.20 -11.91 -7.07
C SER A 87 44.36 -13.12 -6.14
N THR A 88 44.58 -12.91 -4.83
CA THR A 88 44.78 -14.02 -3.88
C THR A 88 43.49 -14.82 -3.62
N ARG A 89 43.63 -16.12 -3.33
CA ARG A 89 42.49 -17.02 -3.07
C ARG A 89 41.63 -16.55 -1.89
N LEU A 90 42.26 -16.07 -0.82
CA LEU A 90 41.55 -15.54 0.35
C LEU A 90 40.72 -14.30 0.00
N TYR A 91 41.30 -13.37 -0.76
CA TYR A 91 40.60 -12.15 -1.19
C TYR A 91 39.42 -12.45 -2.12
N GLN A 92 39.60 -13.38 -3.06
CA GLN A 92 38.53 -13.80 -3.97
C GLN A 92 37.42 -14.56 -3.24
N LYS A 93 37.75 -15.35 -2.21
CA LYS A 93 36.75 -15.98 -1.33
C LYS A 93 35.98 -14.92 -0.53
N PHE A 94 36.67 -13.89 -0.02
CA PHE A 94 36.03 -12.77 0.64
C PHE A 94 35.07 -12.01 -0.30
N LEU A 95 35.52 -11.67 -1.51
CA LEU A 95 34.68 -11.04 -2.54
C LEU A 95 33.48 -11.91 -2.94
N PHE A 96 33.63 -13.23 -2.99
CA PHE A 96 32.54 -14.17 -3.23
C PHE A 96 31.43 -14.01 -2.18
N TYR A 97 31.79 -14.01 -0.88
CA TYR A 97 30.81 -13.85 0.18
C TYR A 97 30.15 -12.48 0.17
N ILE A 98 30.91 -11.40 -0.07
CA ILE A 98 30.33 -10.06 -0.20
C ILE A 98 29.35 -10.00 -1.38
N TYR A 99 29.73 -10.53 -2.54
CA TYR A 99 28.88 -10.57 -3.73
C TYR A 99 27.57 -11.31 -3.45
N PHE A 100 27.65 -12.53 -2.91
CA PHE A 100 26.46 -13.33 -2.66
C PHE A 100 25.64 -12.83 -1.47
N LEU A 101 26.25 -12.24 -0.43
CA LEU A 101 25.49 -11.63 0.67
C LEU A 101 24.50 -10.58 0.14
N PHE A 102 24.99 -9.60 -0.63
CA PHE A 102 24.14 -8.53 -1.12
C PHE A 102 23.19 -8.98 -2.25
N ASN A 103 23.66 -9.78 -3.21
CA ASN A 103 22.80 -10.25 -4.29
C ASN A 103 21.75 -11.27 -3.83
N SER A 104 22.05 -12.10 -2.83
CA SER A 104 21.09 -13.06 -2.26
C SER A 104 19.97 -12.33 -1.51
N ILE A 105 20.29 -11.26 -0.77
CA ILE A 105 19.29 -10.37 -0.15
C ILE A 105 18.45 -9.64 -1.22
N ALA A 106 19.11 -9.06 -2.23
CA ALA A 106 18.39 -8.36 -3.30
C ALA A 106 17.45 -9.30 -4.08
N THR A 107 17.87 -10.54 -4.31
CA THR A 107 17.06 -11.55 -4.99
C THR A 107 15.90 -12.02 -4.10
N SER A 108 16.13 -12.24 -2.80
CA SER A 108 15.05 -12.65 -1.90
C SER A 108 13.95 -11.58 -1.82
N LEU A 109 14.32 -10.30 -1.82
CA LEU A 109 13.36 -9.19 -1.85
C LEU A 109 12.46 -9.23 -3.10
N ASN A 110 13.01 -9.52 -4.29
CA ASN A 110 12.19 -9.70 -5.49
C ASN A 110 11.22 -10.89 -5.36
N PHE A 111 11.67 -11.99 -4.75
CA PHE A 111 10.86 -13.20 -4.58
C PHE A 111 9.73 -13.02 -3.55
N ILE A 112 9.99 -12.33 -2.45
CA ILE A 112 8.96 -11.93 -1.47
C ILE A 112 7.90 -11.06 -2.17
N ASP A 113 8.34 -10.17 -3.06
CA ASP A 113 7.46 -9.27 -3.81
C ASP A 113 6.49 -10.01 -4.76
N PHE A 114 6.79 -11.26 -5.17
CA PHE A 114 5.88 -12.05 -6.01
C PHE A 114 4.56 -12.32 -5.29
N GLY A 115 4.62 -12.64 -4.00
CA GLY A 115 3.43 -12.82 -3.16
C GLY A 115 2.84 -11.48 -2.73
N TYR A 116 3.69 -10.58 -2.21
CA TYR A 116 3.24 -9.29 -1.68
C TYR A 116 2.45 -8.44 -2.69
N TYR A 117 2.89 -8.44 -3.96
CA TYR A 117 2.24 -7.65 -5.02
C TYR A 117 0.77 -8.04 -5.23
N ARG A 118 0.40 -9.30 -5.04
CA ARG A 118 -0.98 -9.79 -5.23
C ARG A 118 -1.96 -9.23 -4.20
N PHE A 119 -1.46 -8.83 -3.03
CA PHE A 119 -2.26 -8.24 -1.94
C PHE A 119 -2.24 -6.71 -1.96
N ASN A 120 -1.13 -6.10 -2.39
CA ASN A 120 -0.92 -4.65 -2.26
C ASN A 120 -0.98 -3.89 -3.59
N TYR A 121 -0.94 -4.59 -4.72
CA TYR A 121 -0.95 -4.03 -6.08
C TYR A 121 0.15 -3.02 -6.39
N ASN A 122 1.26 -3.05 -5.64
CA ASN A 122 2.43 -2.19 -5.78
C ASN A 122 3.69 -2.96 -5.37
N ARG A 123 4.83 -2.61 -5.97
CA ARG A 123 6.16 -3.08 -5.55
C ARG A 123 6.43 -2.76 -4.06
N ILE A 124 7.10 -3.68 -3.34
CA ILE A 124 7.58 -3.41 -1.98
C ILE A 124 8.46 -2.14 -1.96
N MET A 125 8.18 -1.27 -0.99
CA MET A 125 8.94 -0.04 -0.68
C MET A 125 9.45 -0.11 0.78
N ALA A 126 10.25 0.87 1.20
CA ALA A 126 10.81 0.89 2.56
C ALA A 126 9.73 0.89 3.66
N ASN A 127 8.53 1.42 3.40
CA ASN A 127 7.39 1.40 4.33
C ASN A 127 6.88 -0.01 4.68
N PHE A 128 7.29 -1.05 3.93
CA PHE A 128 7.01 -2.44 4.25
C PHE A 128 7.58 -2.83 5.63
N PHE A 129 8.75 -2.28 5.99
CA PHE A 129 9.38 -2.57 7.28
C PHE A 129 8.58 -2.01 8.47
N GLU A 130 7.70 -1.01 8.27
CA GLU A 130 6.83 -0.48 9.32
C GLU A 130 5.79 -1.53 9.74
N VAL A 131 5.13 -2.17 8.78
CA VAL A 131 4.13 -3.23 9.03
C VAL A 131 4.77 -4.35 9.84
N ILE A 132 5.95 -4.81 9.45
CA ILE A 132 6.69 -5.85 10.18
C ILE A 132 7.13 -5.35 11.57
N LYS A 133 7.47 -4.07 11.73
CA LYS A 133 7.96 -3.54 13.00
C LYS A 133 6.89 -3.55 14.09
N TYR A 134 5.64 -3.22 13.74
CA TYR A 134 4.53 -3.08 14.69
C TYR A 134 3.67 -4.34 14.87
N GLU A 135 3.98 -5.42 14.16
CA GLU A 135 3.34 -6.72 14.35
C GLU A 135 3.88 -7.43 15.61
N GLN A 136 3.02 -8.07 16.41
CA GLN A 136 3.47 -8.80 17.60
C GLN A 136 3.78 -10.28 17.27
N ASN A 137 3.05 -10.89 16.33
CA ASN A 137 3.14 -12.32 16.00
C ASN A 137 4.08 -12.64 14.82
N LYS A 138 5.18 -11.87 14.68
CA LYS A 138 6.07 -11.93 13.51
C LYS A 138 6.61 -13.33 13.20
N THR A 139 7.02 -14.07 14.22
CA THR A 139 7.66 -15.39 14.04
C THR A 139 6.70 -16.40 13.44
N THR A 140 5.45 -16.44 13.94
CA THR A 140 4.41 -17.33 13.44
C THR A 140 4.05 -16.96 12.01
N LEU A 141 3.85 -15.67 11.73
CA LEU A 141 3.54 -15.17 10.39
C LEU A 141 4.67 -15.47 9.39
N ILE A 142 5.94 -15.20 9.73
CA ILE A 142 7.08 -15.51 8.86
C ILE A 142 7.14 -17.01 8.56
N SER A 143 6.95 -17.86 9.57
CA SER A 143 6.96 -19.32 9.40
C SER A 143 5.83 -19.78 8.48
N HIS A 144 4.64 -19.22 8.67
CA HIS A 144 3.49 -19.45 7.80
C HIS A 144 3.78 -19.03 6.37
N PHE A 145 4.25 -17.81 6.13
CA PHE A 145 4.57 -17.32 4.78
C PHE A 145 5.64 -18.16 4.09
N ILE A 146 6.67 -18.63 4.82
CA ILE A 146 7.67 -19.54 4.24
C ILE A 146 7.04 -20.86 3.77
N PHE A 147 6.08 -21.39 4.53
CA PHE A 147 5.39 -22.64 4.18
C PHE A 147 4.36 -22.44 3.05
N SER A 148 3.50 -21.42 3.15
CA SER A 148 2.46 -21.11 2.15
C SER A 148 3.05 -20.75 0.79
N TYR A 149 4.24 -20.14 0.78
CA TYR A 149 4.95 -19.73 -0.42
C TYR A 149 6.24 -20.55 -0.63
N PHE A 150 6.26 -21.80 -0.17
CA PHE A 150 7.43 -22.67 -0.22
C PHE A 150 7.97 -22.84 -1.65
N GLN A 151 7.11 -22.82 -2.67
CA GLN A 151 7.52 -22.83 -4.08
C GLN A 151 8.43 -21.64 -4.45
N TYR A 152 8.19 -20.45 -3.91
CA TYR A 152 9.05 -19.28 -4.14
C TYR A 152 10.39 -19.44 -3.42
N VAL A 153 10.37 -20.02 -2.22
CA VAL A 153 11.58 -20.32 -1.44
C VAL A 153 12.46 -21.34 -2.17
N LEU A 154 11.88 -22.43 -2.69
CA LEU A 154 12.59 -23.43 -3.49
C LEU A 154 13.20 -22.82 -4.76
N LEU A 155 12.41 -22.05 -5.50
CA LEU A 155 12.85 -21.41 -6.73
C LEU A 155 13.97 -20.38 -6.47
N TYR A 156 13.90 -19.65 -5.34
CA TYR A 156 14.96 -18.76 -4.89
C TYR A 156 16.28 -19.51 -4.66
N PHE A 157 16.27 -20.59 -3.86
CA PHE A 157 17.48 -21.38 -3.61
C PHE A 157 18.02 -22.05 -4.87
N PHE A 158 17.13 -22.51 -5.75
CA PHE A 158 17.50 -23.05 -7.05
C PHE A 158 18.24 -22.01 -7.91
N LEU A 159 17.70 -20.79 -8.05
CA LEU A 159 18.36 -19.72 -8.80
C LEU A 159 19.70 -19.31 -8.19
N ILE A 160 19.79 -19.19 -6.86
CA ILE A 160 21.05 -18.87 -6.18
C ILE A 160 22.09 -19.96 -6.43
N THR A 161 21.70 -21.24 -6.41
CA THR A 161 22.59 -22.36 -6.71
C THR A 161 23.13 -22.30 -8.15
N ILE A 162 22.26 -22.01 -9.11
CA ILE A 162 22.66 -21.81 -10.52
C ILE A 162 23.59 -20.60 -10.66
N TRP A 163 23.31 -19.51 -9.95
CA TRP A 163 24.16 -18.32 -9.95
C TRP A 163 25.55 -18.63 -9.39
N ILE A 164 25.63 -19.34 -8.27
CA ILE A 164 26.90 -19.80 -7.68
C ILE A 164 27.67 -20.69 -8.66
N TYR A 165 26.99 -21.59 -9.37
CA TYR A 165 27.61 -22.43 -10.39
C TYR A 165 28.24 -21.61 -11.52
N PHE A 166 27.49 -20.68 -12.12
CA PHE A 166 28.03 -19.82 -13.19
C PHE A 166 29.11 -18.86 -12.68
N TYR A 167 28.97 -18.31 -11.48
CA TYR A 167 30.02 -17.47 -10.87
C TYR A 167 31.35 -18.22 -10.82
N ASN A 168 31.33 -19.50 -10.44
CA ASN A 168 32.52 -20.32 -10.26
C ASN A 168 33.13 -20.86 -11.57
N LYS A 169 32.49 -20.64 -12.73
CA LYS A 169 33.04 -21.04 -14.04
C LYS A 169 34.27 -20.24 -14.44
N ILE A 170 34.36 -18.97 -14.04
CA ILE A 170 35.49 -18.10 -14.34
C ILE A 170 36.20 -17.73 -13.03
N LYS A 171 37.38 -18.30 -12.82
CA LYS A 171 38.19 -18.07 -11.62
C LYS A 171 39.29 -17.04 -11.87
N MET A 172 39.63 -16.33 -10.81
CA MET A 172 40.81 -15.48 -10.78
C MET A 172 42.05 -16.35 -10.64
N ASN A 173 43.00 -16.20 -11.56
CA ASN A 173 44.31 -16.82 -11.42
C ASN A 173 45.21 -15.89 -10.61
N PRO A 174 46.04 -16.39 -9.69
CA PRO A 174 47.02 -15.57 -8.99
C PRO A 174 47.93 -14.85 -10.00
N LEU A 175 48.01 -13.53 -9.88
CA LEU A 175 48.83 -12.69 -10.75
C LEU A 175 50.14 -12.36 -10.04
N ILE A 176 51.26 -12.60 -10.73
CA ILE A 176 52.56 -12.05 -10.38
C ILE A 176 52.69 -10.76 -11.17
N ILE A 177 52.87 -9.64 -10.48
CA ILE A 177 52.94 -8.29 -11.06
C ILE A 177 54.42 -7.95 -11.27
N ASP A 178 54.81 -7.76 -12.52
CA ASP A 178 56.21 -7.50 -12.90
C ASP A 178 56.52 -5.99 -12.76
N ASN A 179 55.60 -5.12 -13.19
CA ASN A 179 55.74 -3.66 -13.06
C ASN A 179 54.65 -3.04 -12.16
N LYS A 180 55.00 -2.82 -10.88
CA LYS A 180 54.09 -2.27 -9.87
C LYS A 180 53.60 -0.86 -10.19
N ILE A 181 54.43 0.01 -10.77
CA ILE A 181 54.06 1.39 -11.12
C ILE A 181 53.00 1.37 -12.23
N LYS A 182 53.25 0.59 -13.29
CA LYS A 182 52.32 0.44 -14.41
C LYS A 182 50.98 -0.16 -13.98
N TYR A 183 51.03 -1.18 -13.11
CA TYR A 183 49.84 -1.77 -12.50
C TYR A 183 49.07 -0.74 -11.65
N PHE A 184 49.76 0.07 -10.84
CA PHE A 184 49.13 1.08 -10.01
C PHE A 184 48.47 2.20 -10.84
N VAL A 185 49.16 2.71 -11.86
CA VAL A 185 48.62 3.75 -12.77
C VAL A 185 47.39 3.24 -13.51
N THR A 186 47.46 2.05 -14.10
CA THR A 186 46.32 1.44 -14.80
C THR A 186 45.16 1.12 -13.85
N SER A 187 45.45 0.65 -12.64
CA SER A 187 44.45 0.43 -11.58
C SER A 187 43.77 1.75 -11.16
N THR A 188 44.51 2.84 -11.08
CA THR A 188 43.97 4.16 -10.72
C THR A 188 43.07 4.71 -11.83
N LEU A 189 43.49 4.62 -13.10
CA LEU A 189 42.65 5.00 -14.23
C LEU A 189 41.36 4.16 -14.29
N PHE A 190 41.49 2.85 -14.08
CA PHE A 190 40.35 1.94 -14.01
C PHE A 190 39.41 2.27 -12.84
N PHE A 191 39.95 2.58 -11.67
CA PHE A 191 39.17 3.01 -10.51
C PHE A 191 38.27 4.20 -10.86
N PHE A 192 38.83 5.28 -11.40
CA PHE A 192 38.05 6.46 -11.78
C PHE A 192 37.05 6.17 -12.90
N GLY A 193 37.43 5.35 -13.89
CA GLY A 193 36.53 4.93 -14.97
C GLY A 193 35.31 4.15 -14.45
N VAL A 194 35.51 3.17 -13.56
CA VAL A 194 34.40 2.40 -12.98
C VAL A 194 33.56 3.26 -12.04
N VAL A 195 34.17 4.14 -11.24
CA VAL A 195 33.41 5.09 -10.40
C VAL A 195 32.51 5.97 -11.26
N LEU A 196 33.01 6.49 -12.39
CA LEU A 196 32.20 7.27 -13.33
C LEU A 196 31.04 6.45 -13.91
N LEU A 197 31.28 5.19 -14.29
CA LEU A 197 30.24 4.27 -14.78
C LEU A 197 29.20 3.94 -13.69
N CYS A 198 29.62 3.76 -12.44
CA CYS A 198 28.72 3.58 -11.31
C CYS A 198 27.86 4.83 -11.08
N ILE A 199 28.44 6.03 -11.17
CA ILE A 199 27.68 7.30 -11.08
C ILE A 199 26.67 7.39 -12.22
N ALA A 200 27.08 7.08 -13.45
CA ALA A 200 26.17 7.03 -14.61
C ALA A 200 25.05 6.01 -14.38
N GLY A 201 25.39 4.80 -13.91
CA GLY A 201 24.44 3.73 -13.64
C GLY A 201 23.44 4.07 -12.53
N ALA A 202 23.89 4.69 -11.44
CA ALA A 202 23.03 5.19 -10.37
C ALA A 202 22.03 6.26 -10.88
N ARG A 203 22.40 7.03 -11.91
CA ARG A 203 21.55 8.01 -12.62
C ARG A 203 20.70 7.38 -13.74
N GLY A 204 20.76 6.08 -13.92
CA GLY A 204 20.06 5.36 -14.98
C GLY A 204 20.68 5.58 -16.36
N GLY A 205 22.00 5.62 -16.47
CA GLY A 205 22.73 5.61 -17.74
C GLY A 205 22.87 6.96 -18.45
N ASP A 206 22.40 8.06 -17.87
CA ASP A 206 22.53 9.40 -18.46
C ASP A 206 23.36 10.32 -17.53
N LEU A 207 24.46 10.85 -18.06
CA LEU A 207 25.31 11.84 -17.39
C LEU A 207 25.04 13.28 -17.84
N LYS A 208 24.27 13.48 -18.93
CA LYS A 208 24.04 14.79 -19.56
C LYS A 208 22.79 15.49 -19.04
N LYS A 209 21.68 14.76 -18.85
CA LYS A 209 20.36 15.38 -18.62
C LYS A 209 19.97 15.54 -17.15
N SER A 210 20.63 14.83 -16.22
CA SER A 210 20.30 14.90 -14.80
C SER A 210 21.53 14.72 -13.92
N THR A 211 21.67 15.57 -12.91
CA THR A 211 22.67 15.43 -11.84
C THR A 211 22.17 14.53 -10.70
N ARG A 212 20.88 14.17 -10.70
CA ARG A 212 20.22 13.41 -9.63
C ARG A 212 20.09 11.92 -10.00
N PRO A 213 20.15 10.99 -9.02
CA PRO A 213 19.87 9.57 -9.26
C PRO A 213 18.46 9.36 -9.83
N ILE A 214 18.30 8.30 -10.63
CA ILE A 214 16.99 7.93 -11.19
C ILE A 214 15.99 7.63 -10.07
N THR A 215 14.72 8.00 -10.27
CA THR A 215 13.65 7.88 -9.27
C THR A 215 12.60 6.86 -9.70
N ILE A 216 11.73 6.42 -8.78
CA ILE A 216 10.69 5.44 -9.09
C ILE A 216 9.72 5.98 -10.14
N ILE A 217 9.32 7.24 -10.02
CA ILE A 217 8.41 7.90 -10.96
C ILE A 217 8.95 7.95 -12.40
N ASP A 218 10.27 7.87 -12.61
CA ASP A 218 10.85 7.84 -13.95
C ASP A 218 10.42 6.60 -14.76
N SER A 219 9.91 5.55 -14.10
CA SER A 219 9.35 4.35 -14.74
C SER A 219 8.11 4.66 -15.56
N MET A 220 7.39 5.74 -15.23
CA MET A 220 6.19 6.20 -15.94
C MET A 220 6.48 6.87 -17.29
N ASN A 221 7.71 7.31 -17.57
CA ASN A 221 8.01 8.19 -18.70
C ASN A 221 7.80 7.56 -20.10
N LYS A 222 7.84 6.22 -20.20
CA LYS A 222 7.79 5.48 -21.48
C LYS A 222 6.76 4.36 -21.50
N ILE A 223 5.77 4.44 -20.62
CA ILE A 223 4.71 3.44 -20.52
C ILE A 223 3.35 4.11 -20.67
N ASN A 224 2.42 3.39 -21.27
CA ASN A 224 1.06 3.88 -21.51
C ASN A 224 0.12 3.47 -20.38
N ASN A 225 0.28 2.24 -19.87
CA ASN A 225 -0.45 1.73 -18.71
C ASN A 225 0.41 1.90 -17.44
N PRO A 226 -0.09 2.58 -16.40
CA PRO A 226 0.65 2.77 -15.16
C PRO A 226 1.08 1.48 -14.44
N THR A 227 0.33 0.38 -14.53
CA THR A 227 0.72 -0.91 -13.91
C THR A 227 1.99 -1.50 -14.53
N HIS A 228 2.30 -1.15 -15.78
CA HIS A 228 3.52 -1.60 -16.43
C HIS A 228 4.78 -0.95 -15.82
N ALA A 229 4.63 0.11 -15.01
CA ALA A 229 5.71 0.68 -14.21
C ALA A 229 6.28 -0.34 -13.24
N ASP A 230 5.42 -1.14 -12.61
CA ASP A 230 5.84 -2.15 -11.64
C ASP A 230 6.69 -3.22 -12.31
N VAL A 231 6.40 -3.54 -13.58
CA VAL A 231 7.20 -4.46 -14.38
C VAL A 231 8.57 -3.88 -14.69
N VAL A 232 8.65 -2.57 -14.97
CA VAL A 232 9.88 -1.83 -15.25
C VAL A 232 10.75 -1.68 -13.98
N LEU A 233 10.14 -1.60 -12.81
CA LEU A 233 10.82 -1.54 -11.52
C LEU A 233 11.27 -2.92 -11.03
N ASN A 234 12.24 -2.93 -10.10
CA ASN A 234 12.62 -4.10 -9.30
C ASN A 234 12.61 -3.71 -7.82
N THR A 235 12.38 -4.69 -6.95
CA THR A 235 12.19 -4.46 -5.51
C THR A 235 13.41 -3.87 -4.79
N PRO A 236 14.65 -4.33 -5.07
CA PRO A 236 15.84 -3.70 -4.51
C PRO A 236 15.93 -2.21 -4.83
N PHE A 237 15.63 -1.83 -6.08
CA PHE A 237 15.61 -0.43 -6.49
C PHE A 237 14.57 0.38 -5.70
N THR A 238 13.32 -0.11 -5.63
CA THR A 238 12.23 0.64 -4.98
C THR A 238 12.51 0.84 -3.50
N ILE A 239 13.02 -0.18 -2.79
CA ILE A 239 13.46 -0.05 -1.39
C ILE A 239 14.60 0.97 -1.29
N ILE A 240 15.70 0.80 -2.04
CA ILE A 240 16.86 1.70 -1.94
C ILE A 240 16.49 3.16 -2.20
N ARG A 241 15.55 3.40 -3.13
CA ARG A 241 15.10 4.75 -3.44
C ARG A 241 14.13 5.32 -2.42
N THR A 242 13.40 4.51 -1.67
CA THR A 242 12.45 4.97 -0.64
C THR A 242 13.07 4.99 0.77
N LEU A 243 14.20 4.33 0.98
CA LEU A 243 14.94 4.40 2.24
C LEU A 243 15.34 5.83 2.59
N ASN A 244 14.99 6.26 3.82
CA ASN A 244 15.34 7.57 4.39
C ASN A 244 14.88 8.78 3.56
N GLN A 245 13.88 8.64 2.68
CA GLN A 245 13.24 9.80 2.09
C GLN A 245 12.45 10.55 3.16
N SER A 246 12.46 11.89 3.12
CA SER A 246 11.59 12.68 3.98
C SER A 246 10.17 12.61 3.41
N ASP A 247 9.30 11.87 4.07
CA ASP A 247 7.95 11.55 3.56
C ASP A 247 7.02 12.76 3.48
N PHE A 248 7.36 13.83 4.20
CA PHE A 248 6.60 15.08 4.24
C PHE A 248 7.52 16.25 3.91
N LYS A 249 7.23 16.95 2.79
CA LYS A 249 7.89 18.19 2.39
C LYS A 249 6.85 19.28 2.21
N GLN A 250 7.11 20.46 2.76
CA GLN A 250 6.24 21.62 2.53
C GLN A 250 6.26 22.01 1.06
N ARG A 251 5.11 22.50 0.59
CA ARG A 251 4.88 22.92 -0.79
C ARG A 251 4.31 24.33 -0.76
N PHE A 252 4.76 25.18 -1.70
CA PHE A 252 4.36 26.59 -1.77
C PHE A 252 4.00 27.01 -3.20
N LYS A 253 3.46 26.09 -3.99
CA LYS A 253 3.16 26.29 -5.41
C LYS A 253 1.87 27.09 -5.63
N PHE A 254 0.89 26.93 -4.73
CA PHE A 254 -0.42 27.58 -4.82
C PHE A 254 -0.61 28.59 -3.68
N ASP A 255 -1.37 29.65 -3.96
CA ASP A 255 -1.81 30.62 -2.96
C ASP A 255 -2.75 29.95 -1.93
N PRO A 256 -2.48 30.05 -0.61
CA PRO A 256 -3.34 29.52 0.45
C PRO A 256 -4.82 29.92 0.32
N LYS A 257 -5.12 31.16 -0.11
CA LYS A 257 -6.52 31.60 -0.27
C LYS A 257 -7.25 30.84 -1.37
N LYS A 258 -6.53 30.49 -2.45
CA LYS A 258 -7.10 29.66 -3.54
C LYS A 258 -7.34 28.23 -3.08
N ILE A 259 -6.44 27.68 -2.25
CA ILE A 259 -6.61 26.38 -1.63
C ILE A 259 -7.86 26.36 -0.74
N GLU A 260 -7.99 27.35 0.16
CA GLU A 260 -9.15 27.47 1.05
C GLU A 260 -10.46 27.57 0.27
N ASN A 261 -10.52 28.40 -0.77
CA ASN A 261 -11.72 28.55 -1.59
C ASN A 261 -12.07 27.28 -2.38
N LYS A 262 -11.06 26.56 -2.90
CA LYS A 262 -11.28 25.41 -3.79
C LYS A 262 -11.52 24.11 -3.02
N LEU A 263 -10.78 23.84 -1.96
CA LEU A 263 -10.90 22.60 -1.17
C LEU A 263 -11.87 22.75 0.00
N LYS A 264 -12.03 23.98 0.51
CA LYS A 264 -12.80 24.28 1.73
C LYS A 264 -12.42 23.31 2.87
N PRO A 265 -11.13 23.28 3.30
CA PRO A 265 -10.64 22.26 4.23
C PRO A 265 -11.16 22.44 5.66
N ILE A 266 -11.93 23.49 5.93
CA ILE A 266 -12.69 23.70 7.15
C ILE A 266 -14.18 23.59 6.80
N LYS A 267 -14.90 22.69 7.47
CA LYS A 267 -16.31 22.40 7.28
C LYS A 267 -17.12 22.90 8.46
N LYS A 268 -18.39 23.23 8.20
CA LYS A 268 -19.42 23.51 9.19
C LYS A 268 -20.74 23.08 8.55
N TYR A 269 -21.55 22.32 9.28
CA TYR A 269 -22.88 21.89 8.85
C TYR A 269 -23.92 22.44 9.81
N GLU A 270 -25.03 22.91 9.28
CA GLU A 270 -26.14 23.40 10.10
C GLU A 270 -27.19 22.30 10.15
N SER A 271 -27.00 21.36 11.07
CA SER A 271 -27.90 20.24 11.32
C SER A 271 -28.41 20.32 12.75
N LYS A 272 -29.73 20.20 12.93
CA LYS A 272 -30.35 20.12 14.25
C LYS A 272 -30.77 18.68 14.51
N VAL A 273 -30.20 18.10 15.56
CA VAL A 273 -30.51 16.75 16.01
C VAL A 273 -31.14 16.87 17.40
N GLU A 274 -32.42 16.49 17.52
CA GLU A 274 -33.17 16.61 18.78
C GLU A 274 -32.72 15.57 19.82
N ASP A 275 -32.54 14.32 19.37
CA ASP A 275 -32.06 13.21 20.20
C ASP A 275 -30.76 12.66 19.59
N ALA A 276 -29.65 12.84 20.33
CA ALA A 276 -28.32 12.45 19.89
C ALA A 276 -28.24 10.92 19.75
N PRO A 277 -28.06 10.37 18.54
CA PRO A 277 -28.04 8.93 18.35
C PRO A 277 -26.72 8.32 18.85
N ASN A 278 -26.75 7.06 19.26
CA ASN A 278 -25.49 6.30 19.33
C ASN A 278 -24.97 6.07 17.91
N ILE A 279 -23.65 5.99 17.76
CA ILE A 279 -23.03 5.69 16.48
C ILE A 279 -22.14 4.45 16.63
N ILE A 280 -22.32 3.49 15.73
CA ILE A 280 -21.48 2.31 15.63
C ILE A 280 -20.84 2.26 14.24
N ILE A 281 -19.52 2.35 14.17
CA ILE A 281 -18.75 2.30 12.93
C ILE A 281 -18.08 0.92 12.84
N PHE A 282 -18.46 0.13 11.85
CA PHE A 282 -17.81 -1.11 11.47
C PHE A 282 -16.79 -0.85 10.36
N ILE A 283 -15.51 -0.99 10.70
CA ILE A 283 -14.41 -1.11 9.76
C ILE A 283 -14.18 -2.61 9.53
N LEU A 284 -14.61 -3.07 8.37
CA LEU A 284 -14.57 -4.48 7.97
C LEU A 284 -13.26 -4.77 7.24
N GLU A 285 -12.35 -5.49 7.90
CA GLU A 285 -10.99 -5.77 7.42
C GLU A 285 -11.04 -6.36 6.02
N SER A 286 -10.40 -5.68 5.07
CA SER A 286 -10.27 -6.13 3.67
C SER A 286 -11.60 -6.44 2.94
N MET A 287 -12.78 -6.16 3.51
CA MET A 287 -14.10 -6.54 2.96
C MET A 287 -14.57 -5.57 1.87
N SER A 288 -13.78 -5.50 0.80
CA SER A 288 -13.98 -4.61 -0.35
C SER A 288 -15.39 -4.70 -0.97
N ARG A 289 -15.72 -3.70 -1.81
CA ARG A 289 -17.00 -3.62 -2.51
C ARG A 289 -17.31 -4.88 -3.32
N GLU A 290 -16.27 -5.60 -3.76
CA GLU A 290 -16.36 -6.83 -4.52
C GLU A 290 -17.13 -7.97 -3.83
N TYR A 291 -17.28 -7.96 -2.52
CA TYR A 291 -17.92 -9.07 -1.79
C TYR A 291 -19.43 -8.89 -1.56
N TRP A 292 -19.94 -7.68 -1.82
CA TRP A 292 -21.29 -7.27 -1.49
C TRP A 292 -22.21 -7.33 -2.72
N GLY A 293 -23.23 -8.19 -2.69
CA GLY A 293 -24.23 -8.27 -3.77
C GLY A 293 -25.00 -6.98 -3.98
N SER A 294 -25.33 -6.31 -2.89
CA SER A 294 -26.00 -5.00 -2.87
C SER A 294 -25.25 -3.92 -3.64
N MET A 295 -23.92 -4.01 -3.74
CA MET A 295 -23.05 -3.05 -4.43
C MET A 295 -22.72 -3.45 -5.89
N ASN A 296 -23.13 -4.65 -6.32
CA ASN A 296 -22.73 -5.24 -7.61
C ASN A 296 -23.93 -5.66 -8.47
N LYS A 297 -25.09 -5.02 -8.30
CA LYS A 297 -26.32 -5.33 -9.04
C LYS A 297 -26.19 -5.20 -10.56
N ASN A 298 -25.17 -4.49 -11.04
CA ASN A 298 -24.85 -4.31 -12.46
C ASN A 298 -23.99 -5.44 -13.06
N ILE A 299 -23.54 -6.41 -12.26
CA ILE A 299 -22.77 -7.57 -12.73
C ILE A 299 -23.71 -8.77 -12.88
N ASN A 300 -23.84 -9.28 -14.11
CA ASN A 300 -24.68 -10.45 -14.39
C ASN A 300 -24.15 -11.70 -13.67
N ASN A 301 -25.06 -12.50 -13.10
CA ASN A 301 -24.76 -13.73 -12.36
C ASN A 301 -23.76 -13.53 -11.19
N TYR A 302 -23.76 -12.35 -10.59
CA TYR A 302 -22.89 -12.04 -9.46
C TYR A 302 -23.28 -12.88 -8.22
N LEU A 303 -22.29 -13.57 -7.66
CA LEU A 303 -22.39 -14.27 -6.38
C LEU A 303 -22.00 -13.34 -5.24
N SER A 304 -22.92 -13.14 -4.29
CA SER A 304 -22.66 -12.42 -3.05
C SER A 304 -22.02 -13.29 -1.98
N PHE A 305 -21.16 -12.68 -1.17
CA PHE A 305 -20.51 -13.28 -0.02
C PHE A 305 -20.97 -12.66 1.30
N THR A 306 -21.94 -11.74 1.25
CA THR A 306 -22.45 -11.01 2.42
C THR A 306 -23.99 -10.98 2.47
N PRO A 307 -24.67 -12.13 2.55
CA PRO A 307 -26.14 -12.19 2.50
C PRO A 307 -26.83 -11.38 3.60
N PHE A 308 -26.26 -11.28 4.81
CA PHE A 308 -26.84 -10.46 5.87
C PHE A 308 -26.72 -8.96 5.55
N LEU A 309 -25.53 -8.48 5.17
CA LEU A 309 -25.34 -7.07 4.79
C LEU A 309 -26.18 -6.70 3.55
N ASP A 310 -26.35 -7.62 2.61
CA ASP A 310 -27.25 -7.42 1.47
C ASP A 310 -28.70 -7.26 1.92
N SER A 311 -29.16 -8.09 2.86
CA SER A 311 -30.50 -7.93 3.44
C SER A 311 -30.65 -6.62 4.23
N LEU A 312 -29.58 -6.16 4.89
CA LEU A 312 -29.59 -4.90 5.62
C LEU A 312 -29.61 -3.70 4.65
N SER A 313 -28.94 -3.84 3.50
CA SER A 313 -28.84 -2.79 2.48
C SER A 313 -30.19 -2.34 1.92
N SER A 314 -31.20 -3.23 1.85
CA SER A 314 -32.55 -2.84 1.40
C SER A 314 -33.25 -1.89 2.36
N HIS A 315 -32.71 -1.71 3.56
CA HIS A 315 -33.18 -0.79 4.58
C HIS A 315 -32.14 0.29 4.92
N SER A 316 -31.15 0.50 4.05
CA SER A 316 -30.01 1.38 4.30
C SER A 316 -29.76 2.32 3.13
N LEU A 317 -29.04 3.41 3.38
CA LEU A 317 -28.46 4.25 2.34
C LEU A 317 -27.09 3.66 1.98
N ILE A 318 -26.90 3.29 0.72
CA ILE A 318 -25.64 2.73 0.21
C ILE A 318 -25.00 3.63 -0.83
N PHE A 319 -23.67 3.65 -0.85
CA PHE A 319 -22.85 4.37 -1.82
C PHE A 319 -22.01 3.39 -2.62
N PRO A 320 -22.52 2.82 -3.74
CA PRO A 320 -21.76 1.86 -4.52
C PRO A 320 -20.55 2.45 -5.23
N ASN A 321 -20.45 3.78 -5.37
CA ASN A 321 -19.32 4.46 -6.00
C ASN A 321 -18.34 5.06 -4.97
N SER A 322 -18.05 4.32 -3.89
CA SER A 322 -17.10 4.74 -2.86
C SER A 322 -15.73 4.07 -2.96
N PHE A 323 -14.71 4.80 -2.49
CA PHE A 323 -13.31 4.39 -2.57
C PHE A 323 -12.55 4.60 -1.24
N ALA A 324 -11.72 3.63 -0.89
CA ALA A 324 -10.73 3.80 0.16
C ALA A 324 -9.72 4.87 -0.25
N THR A 325 -9.26 5.65 0.73
CA THR A 325 -8.12 6.57 0.58
C THR A 325 -6.84 5.99 1.19
N SER A 326 -6.78 4.66 1.26
CA SER A 326 -5.81 3.85 2.00
C SER A 326 -5.62 2.50 1.30
N ARG A 327 -4.50 1.80 1.56
CA ARG A 327 -4.18 0.47 0.99
C ARG A 327 -3.81 -0.61 2.02
N LYS A 328 -3.74 -0.25 3.31
CA LYS A 328 -3.38 -1.18 4.40
C LYS A 328 -4.10 -0.75 5.68
N SER A 329 -4.36 -1.67 6.60
CA SER A 329 -5.12 -1.42 7.83
C SER A 329 -4.56 -0.28 8.70
N ILE A 330 -3.22 -0.18 8.82
CA ILE A 330 -2.53 0.92 9.53
C ILE A 330 -2.82 2.32 8.93
N HIS A 331 -3.26 2.36 7.68
CA HIS A 331 -3.66 3.56 6.95
C HIS A 331 -5.18 3.80 6.98
N GLY A 332 -5.97 2.73 7.06
CA GLY A 332 -7.43 2.79 6.98
C GLY A 332 -8.08 3.53 8.15
N MET A 333 -7.61 3.29 9.38
CA MET A 333 -8.18 3.94 10.57
C MET A 333 -8.06 5.49 10.53
N PRO A 334 -6.89 6.11 10.24
CA PRO A 334 -6.81 7.56 10.00
C PRO A 334 -7.71 8.07 8.86
N SER A 335 -7.82 7.30 7.78
CA SER A 335 -8.65 7.66 6.63
C SER A 335 -10.13 7.72 6.98
N VAL A 336 -10.64 6.73 7.72
CA VAL A 336 -12.05 6.65 8.14
C VAL A 336 -12.37 7.63 9.27
N LEU A 337 -11.55 7.66 10.33
CA LEU A 337 -11.88 8.39 11.56
C LEU A 337 -11.48 9.86 11.56
N ALA A 338 -10.45 10.24 10.80
CA ALA A 338 -9.98 11.63 10.75
C ALA A 338 -10.07 12.23 9.34
N GLY A 339 -10.47 11.45 8.33
CA GLY A 339 -10.47 11.88 6.93
C GLY A 339 -9.06 12.17 6.40
N ILE A 340 -8.02 11.54 6.97
CA ILE A 340 -6.63 11.70 6.55
C ILE A 340 -6.31 10.61 5.52
N PRO A 341 -6.23 10.93 4.21
CA PRO A 341 -5.84 9.94 3.22
C PRO A 341 -4.41 9.48 3.47
N SER A 342 -4.10 8.26 3.07
CA SER A 342 -2.75 7.75 3.17
C SER A 342 -1.98 7.91 1.88
N PHE A 343 -0.82 8.55 2.00
CA PHE A 343 0.18 8.56 0.97
C PHE A 343 1.34 7.61 1.30
N GLU A 344 2.57 7.96 0.96
CA GLU A 344 3.72 7.04 0.99
C GLU A 344 4.00 6.42 2.37
N VAL A 345 3.77 7.17 3.45
CA VAL A 345 3.93 6.70 4.83
C VAL A 345 2.63 6.88 5.61
N ALA A 346 2.34 5.91 6.49
CA ALA A 346 1.17 5.97 7.36
C ALA A 346 1.30 7.15 8.30
N TYR A 347 0.23 7.95 8.45
CA TYR A 347 0.22 9.02 9.43
C TYR A 347 0.61 8.52 10.83
N THR A 348 0.08 7.35 11.22
CA THR A 348 0.32 6.64 12.48
C THR A 348 1.78 6.24 12.73
N SER A 349 2.54 6.00 11.66
CA SER A 349 3.97 5.63 11.73
C SER A 349 4.90 6.82 11.50
N SER A 350 4.35 7.97 11.06
CA SER A 350 5.12 9.18 10.81
C SER A 350 5.61 9.83 12.11
N ARG A 351 6.61 10.71 11.99
CA ARG A 351 7.06 11.57 13.10
C ARG A 351 5.99 12.55 13.61
N TYR A 352 4.88 12.69 12.88
CA TYR A 352 3.77 13.59 13.19
C TYR A 352 2.61 12.89 13.93
N SER A 353 2.68 11.58 14.12
CA SER A 353 1.65 10.73 14.76
C SER A 353 1.23 11.13 16.17
N LYS A 354 1.99 12.00 16.84
CA LYS A 354 1.71 12.51 18.20
C LYS A 354 1.00 13.86 18.23
N GLN A 355 0.75 14.48 17.07
CA GLN A 355 0.01 15.74 17.01
C GLN A 355 -1.43 15.51 17.45
N LYS A 356 -2.07 16.57 17.98
CA LYS A 356 -3.51 16.57 18.15
C LYS A 356 -4.17 16.60 16.77
N ILE A 357 -5.26 15.86 16.63
CA ILE A 357 -5.96 15.66 15.36
C ILE A 357 -7.44 15.90 15.59
N GLU A 358 -8.05 16.78 14.80
CA GLU A 358 -9.49 16.80 14.69
C GLU A 358 -9.98 15.55 13.95
N SER A 359 -10.99 14.88 14.51
CA SER A 359 -11.49 13.57 14.08
C SER A 359 -12.92 13.34 14.57
N ILE A 360 -13.55 12.26 14.09
CA ILE A 360 -14.82 11.73 14.59
C ILE A 360 -14.80 11.66 16.11
N VAL A 361 -13.72 11.09 16.68
CA VAL A 361 -13.56 10.90 18.13
C VAL A 361 -13.47 12.24 18.86
N SER A 362 -12.68 13.18 18.33
CA SER A 362 -12.57 14.50 18.96
C SER A 362 -13.90 15.28 18.94
N ILE A 363 -14.71 15.10 17.89
CA ILE A 363 -16.05 15.70 17.79
C ILE A 363 -17.00 15.01 18.76
N ALA A 364 -16.98 13.68 18.82
CA ALA A 364 -17.78 12.89 19.76
C ALA A 364 -17.50 13.30 21.20
N ASN A 365 -16.22 13.43 21.58
CA ASN A 365 -15.82 13.90 22.91
C ASN A 365 -16.30 15.33 23.19
N LYS A 366 -16.18 16.26 22.24
CA LYS A 366 -16.74 17.62 22.36
C LYS A 366 -18.27 17.62 22.53
N MET A 367 -18.94 16.56 22.11
CA MET A 367 -20.39 16.36 22.22
C MET A 367 -20.77 15.44 23.39
N ASN A 368 -19.82 15.11 24.28
CA ASN A 368 -20.00 14.29 25.48
C ASN A 368 -20.44 12.85 25.20
N TYR A 369 -20.05 12.27 24.06
CA TYR A 369 -20.23 10.85 23.81
C TYR A 369 -19.21 10.04 24.61
N GLU A 370 -19.61 8.88 25.12
CA GLU A 370 -18.64 7.88 25.57
C GLU A 370 -18.06 7.17 24.35
N THR A 371 -16.74 7.13 24.22
CA THR A 371 -16.06 6.62 23.01
C THR A 371 -15.32 5.32 23.30
N SER A 372 -15.44 4.32 22.42
CA SER A 372 -14.79 3.02 22.56
C SER A 372 -14.27 2.51 21.22
N PHE A 373 -13.04 2.02 21.20
CA PHE A 373 -12.46 1.31 20.05
C PHE A 373 -12.32 -0.18 20.37
N PHE A 374 -12.75 -1.04 19.45
CA PHE A 374 -12.77 -2.49 19.60
C PHE A 374 -11.97 -3.16 18.48
N HIS A 375 -10.97 -3.97 18.82
CA HIS A 375 -10.20 -4.72 17.83
C HIS A 375 -9.62 -6.01 18.39
N GLY A 376 -10.01 -7.17 17.86
CA GLY A 376 -9.71 -8.49 18.44
C GLY A 376 -8.25 -8.93 18.43
N ALA A 377 -7.32 -8.13 17.91
CA ALA A 377 -5.89 -8.45 17.96
C ALA A 377 -5.26 -8.15 19.32
N ALA A 378 -4.00 -8.54 19.48
CA ALA A 378 -3.18 -8.10 20.62
C ALA A 378 -3.12 -6.57 20.69
N ASN A 379 -3.20 -6.03 21.91
CA ASN A 379 -3.20 -4.59 22.12
C ASN A 379 -1.93 -3.95 21.52
N GLY A 380 -2.12 -2.94 20.67
CA GLY A 380 -1.03 -2.27 19.95
C GLY A 380 -0.63 -2.91 18.63
N SER A 381 -1.25 -4.01 18.21
CA SER A 381 -1.09 -4.53 16.84
C SER A 381 -1.35 -3.43 15.80
N MET A 382 -0.49 -3.37 14.78
CA MET A 382 -0.49 -2.36 13.72
C MET A 382 -0.47 -0.89 14.22
N GLY A 383 -0.13 -0.65 15.49
CA GLY A 383 -0.14 0.69 16.10
C GLY A 383 -1.53 1.27 16.39
N LEU A 384 -2.61 0.47 16.26
CA LEU A 384 -3.99 0.95 16.40
C LEU A 384 -4.30 1.50 17.80
N MET A 385 -3.78 0.87 18.86
CA MET A 385 -3.94 1.39 20.24
C MET A 385 -3.28 2.75 20.42
N GLY A 386 -2.05 2.92 19.89
CA GLY A 386 -1.33 4.19 19.96
C GLY A 386 -2.11 5.31 19.24
N PHE A 387 -2.64 5.03 18.06
CA PHE A 387 -3.45 6.01 17.33
C PHE A 387 -4.81 6.26 17.98
N SER A 388 -5.45 5.23 18.56
CA SER A 388 -6.68 5.39 19.35
C SER A 388 -6.48 6.40 20.49
N ASN A 389 -5.34 6.30 21.19
CA ASN A 389 -4.97 7.23 22.24
C ASN A 389 -4.71 8.65 21.69
N THR A 390 -4.09 8.78 20.51
CA THR A 390 -3.92 10.09 19.85
C THR A 390 -5.26 10.75 19.51
N LEU A 391 -6.25 9.96 19.04
CA LEU A 391 -7.60 10.48 18.76
C LEU A 391 -8.39 10.80 20.03
N GLY A 392 -7.99 10.20 21.17
CA GLY A 392 -8.60 10.44 22.47
C GLY A 392 -9.82 9.57 22.74
N PHE A 393 -9.81 8.30 22.31
CA PHE A 393 -10.85 7.34 22.75
C PHE A 393 -10.80 7.15 24.28
N ASP A 394 -11.96 7.05 24.92
CA ASP A 394 -12.04 6.80 26.37
C ASP A 394 -11.67 5.36 26.72
N ASN A 395 -12.03 4.42 25.85
CA ASN A 395 -11.81 2.99 26.06
C ASN A 395 -11.20 2.30 24.83
N TYR A 396 -10.30 1.36 25.07
CA TYR A 396 -9.79 0.42 24.07
C TYR A 396 -10.06 -1.00 24.57
N PHE A 397 -10.65 -1.83 23.71
CA PHE A 397 -10.95 -3.22 24.01
C PHE A 397 -10.36 -4.10 22.90
N GLY A 398 -9.29 -4.81 23.22
CA GLY A 398 -8.71 -5.81 22.34
C GLY A 398 -8.65 -7.19 22.99
N ARG A 399 -7.70 -8.01 22.54
CA ARG A 399 -7.53 -9.38 23.03
C ARG A 399 -7.32 -9.44 24.54
N ASP A 400 -6.61 -8.47 25.11
CA ASP A 400 -6.32 -8.42 26.54
C ASP A 400 -7.62 -8.25 27.36
N GLU A 401 -8.50 -7.34 26.94
CA GLU A 401 -9.80 -7.12 27.59
C GLU A 401 -10.81 -8.23 27.29
N TYR A 402 -10.70 -8.90 26.13
CA TYR A 402 -11.48 -10.08 25.81
C TYR A 402 -11.15 -11.27 26.73
N ASN A 403 -9.87 -11.41 27.09
CA ASN A 403 -9.36 -12.33 28.11
C ASN A 403 -9.80 -13.80 27.97
N ASN A 404 -9.89 -14.29 26.73
CA ASN A 404 -10.16 -15.70 26.44
C ASN A 404 -9.42 -16.16 25.18
N ASP A 405 -8.27 -16.79 25.36
CA ASP A 405 -7.43 -17.25 24.25
C ASP A 405 -7.96 -18.52 23.56
N SER A 406 -9.04 -19.14 24.04
CA SER A 406 -9.64 -20.29 23.35
C SER A 406 -10.25 -19.92 21.99
N ASP A 407 -10.57 -18.63 21.79
CA ASP A 407 -11.09 -18.08 20.54
C ASP A 407 -9.99 -17.37 19.71
N PHE A 408 -8.71 -17.54 20.04
CA PHE A 408 -7.59 -17.05 19.24
C PHE A 408 -7.39 -17.89 17.98
N ASP A 409 -7.21 -17.25 16.83
CA ASP A 409 -7.02 -17.90 15.53
C ASP A 409 -5.65 -18.55 15.34
N GLY A 410 -4.69 -18.27 16.23
CA GLY A 410 -3.30 -18.74 16.14
C GLY A 410 -2.36 -17.80 15.38
N TYR A 411 -2.88 -16.73 14.75
CA TYR A 411 -2.14 -15.83 13.86
C TYR A 411 -2.34 -14.36 14.23
N TRP A 412 -3.56 -13.83 14.12
CA TRP A 412 -3.85 -12.40 14.19
C TRP A 412 -4.58 -12.00 15.47
N GLY A 413 -5.58 -12.76 15.91
CA GLY A 413 -6.41 -12.37 17.05
C GLY A 413 -7.65 -13.23 17.26
N ILE A 414 -8.60 -12.68 18.01
CA ILE A 414 -9.86 -13.33 18.33
C ILE A 414 -10.78 -13.34 17.11
N TRP A 415 -11.41 -14.48 16.85
CA TRP A 415 -12.38 -14.62 15.75
C TRP A 415 -13.52 -13.60 15.81
N ASP A 416 -14.00 -13.16 14.64
CA ASP A 416 -15.01 -12.09 14.56
C ASP A 416 -16.31 -12.41 15.31
N GLU A 417 -16.85 -13.64 15.20
CA GLU A 417 -18.11 -14.02 15.86
C GLU A 417 -18.06 -13.83 17.40
N PRO A 418 -17.18 -14.52 18.14
CA PRO A 418 -17.10 -14.34 19.59
C PRO A 418 -16.68 -12.93 20.00
N PHE A 419 -15.78 -12.28 19.25
CA PHE A 419 -15.37 -10.91 19.56
C PHE A 419 -16.54 -9.93 19.44
N LEU A 420 -17.35 -10.03 18.38
CA LEU A 420 -18.55 -9.20 18.23
C LEU A 420 -19.59 -9.46 19.34
N GLN A 421 -19.69 -10.68 19.87
CA GLN A 421 -20.56 -10.93 21.03
C GLN A 421 -20.05 -10.20 22.29
N PHE A 422 -18.74 -10.17 22.49
CA PHE A 422 -18.11 -9.40 23.55
C PHE A 422 -18.31 -7.89 23.35
N VAL A 423 -18.12 -7.37 22.13
CA VAL A 423 -18.41 -5.95 21.82
C VAL A 423 -19.85 -5.60 22.18
N LYS A 424 -20.83 -6.43 21.77
CA LYS A 424 -22.24 -6.22 22.12
C LYS A 424 -22.43 -6.08 23.63
N SER A 425 -21.84 -6.97 24.42
CA SER A 425 -21.93 -6.90 25.89
C SER A 425 -21.34 -5.62 26.45
N LYS A 426 -20.22 -5.15 25.89
CA LYS A 426 -19.61 -3.88 26.29
C LYS A 426 -20.42 -2.66 25.90
N LEU A 427 -21.11 -2.69 24.77
CA LEU A 427 -22.02 -1.62 24.36
C LEU A 427 -23.27 -1.53 25.24
N ASP A 428 -23.78 -2.67 25.75
CA ASP A 428 -24.90 -2.65 26.70
C ASP A 428 -24.54 -1.98 28.05
N GLU A 429 -23.26 -1.95 28.41
CA GLU A 429 -22.76 -1.30 29.62
C GLU A 429 -22.58 0.24 29.44
N LYS A 430 -22.66 0.76 28.21
CA LYS A 430 -22.30 2.16 27.89
C LYS A 430 -23.40 3.16 28.22
N LYS A 431 -22.96 4.36 28.60
CA LYS A 431 -23.87 5.50 28.72
C LYS A 431 -24.16 6.07 27.33
N GLN A 432 -25.45 6.23 27.01
CA GLN A 432 -25.89 6.88 25.77
C GLN A 432 -25.81 8.42 25.90
N PRO A 433 -25.44 9.16 24.84
CA PRO A 433 -25.00 8.63 23.55
C PRO A 433 -23.56 8.10 23.60
N PHE A 434 -23.27 7.05 22.84
CA PHE A 434 -21.91 6.49 22.70
C PHE A 434 -21.46 6.40 21.23
N LEU A 435 -20.14 6.37 21.04
CA LEU A 435 -19.47 6.03 19.79
C LEU A 435 -18.69 4.72 19.97
N GLY A 436 -19.11 3.67 19.27
CA GLY A 436 -18.36 2.42 19.15
C GLY A 436 -17.70 2.30 17.78
N THR A 437 -16.38 2.16 17.73
CA THR A 437 -15.68 1.82 16.48
C THR A 437 -15.16 0.39 16.57
N ILE A 438 -15.64 -0.49 15.71
CA ILE A 438 -15.22 -1.89 15.63
C ILE A 438 -14.35 -2.09 14.39
N PHE A 439 -13.17 -2.67 14.58
CA PHE A 439 -12.30 -3.13 13.51
C PHE A 439 -12.21 -4.67 13.56
N THR A 440 -12.89 -5.34 12.62
CA THR A 440 -12.87 -6.81 12.46
C THR A 440 -11.50 -7.32 12.02
N LEU A 441 -11.29 -8.65 12.01
CA LEU A 441 -9.96 -9.22 11.90
C LEU A 441 -9.86 -10.47 11.01
N THR A 442 -10.91 -11.27 10.89
CA THR A 442 -10.82 -12.63 10.29
C THR A 442 -10.37 -12.65 8.82
N SER A 443 -10.51 -11.54 8.12
CA SER A 443 -10.20 -11.36 6.70
C SER A 443 -8.71 -11.16 6.36
N HIS A 444 -7.82 -11.85 7.07
CA HIS A 444 -6.38 -11.87 6.81
C HIS A 444 -5.88 -13.25 6.40
N GLU A 445 -4.82 -13.30 5.58
CA GLU A 445 -4.05 -14.54 5.30
C GLU A 445 -3.61 -15.16 6.63
N PRO A 446 -3.93 -16.44 6.95
CA PRO A 446 -4.21 -17.56 6.03
C PRO A 446 -5.65 -17.77 5.54
N TYR A 447 -6.55 -16.81 5.78
CA TYR A 447 -7.96 -16.90 5.41
C TYR A 447 -8.67 -18.16 5.96
N ILE A 448 -8.39 -18.41 7.24
CA ILE A 448 -9.01 -19.49 8.01
C ILE A 448 -10.21 -18.96 8.79
N ILE A 449 -11.09 -19.88 9.17
CA ILE A 449 -12.26 -19.62 10.02
C ILE A 449 -12.29 -20.72 11.10
N PRO A 450 -13.05 -20.56 12.21
CA PRO A 450 -13.13 -21.61 13.21
C PRO A 450 -13.60 -22.94 12.61
N SER A 451 -12.98 -24.05 13.03
CA SER A 451 -13.25 -25.41 12.50
C SER A 451 -14.73 -25.79 12.49
N LYS A 452 -15.48 -25.38 13.51
CA LYS A 452 -16.94 -25.60 13.63
C LYS A 452 -17.76 -24.98 12.48
N TYR A 453 -17.20 -24.02 11.74
CA TYR A 453 -17.84 -23.33 10.63
C TYR A 453 -17.29 -23.74 9.25
N GLU A 454 -16.24 -24.57 9.16
CA GLU A 454 -15.62 -24.95 7.88
C GLU A 454 -16.58 -25.70 6.95
N ASN A 455 -17.45 -26.55 7.50
CA ASN A 455 -18.47 -27.28 6.75
C ASN A 455 -19.78 -26.49 6.54
N ILE A 456 -19.86 -25.28 7.10
CA ILE A 456 -21.03 -24.38 6.98
C ILE A 456 -20.78 -23.36 5.86
N PHE A 457 -19.56 -22.82 5.81
CA PHE A 457 -19.17 -21.86 4.79
C PHE A 457 -18.26 -22.52 3.76
N GLU A 458 -18.87 -22.90 2.64
CA GLU A 458 -18.13 -23.39 1.47
C GLU A 458 -17.09 -22.36 1.02
N LYS A 459 -15.92 -22.88 0.63
CA LYS A 459 -14.87 -22.10 -0.04
C LYS A 459 -15.44 -21.49 -1.32
N GLY A 460 -15.12 -20.23 -1.56
CA GLY A 460 -15.41 -19.60 -2.85
C GLY A 460 -14.21 -19.73 -3.80
N GLU A 461 -14.28 -18.97 -4.90
CA GLU A 461 -13.23 -18.92 -5.92
C GLU A 461 -11.87 -18.37 -5.44
N ILE A 462 -11.87 -17.56 -4.37
CA ILE A 462 -10.69 -17.11 -3.65
C ILE A 462 -10.92 -17.32 -2.15
N ASP A 463 -9.85 -17.48 -1.38
CA ASP A 463 -9.95 -17.84 0.05
C ASP A 463 -10.70 -16.77 0.86
N MET A 464 -10.54 -15.50 0.49
CA MET A 464 -11.22 -14.36 1.10
C MET A 464 -12.77 -14.47 1.08
N HIS A 465 -13.35 -15.16 0.09
CA HIS A 465 -14.81 -15.36 0.01
C HIS A 465 -15.38 -16.08 1.25
N ARG A 466 -14.63 -17.03 1.81
CA ARG A 466 -15.07 -17.78 2.99
C ARG A 466 -14.99 -16.93 4.26
N CYS A 467 -13.93 -16.13 4.40
CA CYS A 467 -13.82 -15.17 5.49
C CYS A 467 -14.95 -14.13 5.44
N ALA A 468 -15.25 -13.58 4.26
CA ALA A 468 -16.34 -12.63 4.08
C ALA A 468 -17.70 -13.19 4.54
N LYS A 469 -18.03 -14.44 4.17
CA LYS A 469 -19.25 -15.12 4.64
C LYS A 469 -19.27 -15.29 6.16
N TYR A 470 -18.15 -15.63 6.77
CA TYR A 470 -18.04 -15.80 8.22
C TYR A 470 -18.19 -14.47 8.97
N THR A 471 -17.54 -13.40 8.51
CA THR A 471 -17.69 -12.05 9.10
C THR A 471 -19.12 -11.53 8.92
N ASP A 472 -19.75 -11.73 7.76
CA ASP A 472 -21.16 -11.39 7.53
C ASP A 472 -22.11 -12.15 8.49
N TYR A 473 -21.89 -13.45 8.68
CA TYR A 473 -22.61 -14.24 9.69
C TYR A 473 -22.39 -13.72 11.11
N SER A 474 -21.16 -13.32 11.44
CA SER A 474 -20.80 -12.76 12.74
C SER A 474 -21.55 -11.44 13.01
N LEU A 475 -21.68 -10.59 11.98
CA LEU A 475 -22.49 -9.37 12.03
C LEU A 475 -23.97 -9.69 12.21
N ARG A 476 -24.51 -10.71 11.52
CA ARG A 476 -25.89 -11.17 11.73
C ARG A 476 -26.12 -11.53 13.19
N LYS A 477 -25.22 -12.30 13.81
CA LYS A 477 -25.32 -12.68 15.24
C LYS A 477 -25.25 -11.48 16.17
N PHE A 478 -24.38 -10.51 15.88
CA PHE A 478 -24.36 -9.24 16.59
C PHE A 478 -25.74 -8.54 16.51
N PHE A 479 -26.30 -8.38 15.31
CA PHE A 479 -27.58 -7.71 15.11
C PHE A 479 -28.77 -8.45 15.74
N ASP A 480 -28.79 -9.78 15.69
CA ASP A 480 -29.83 -10.60 16.32
C ASP A 480 -29.89 -10.37 17.86
N LYS A 481 -28.76 -10.04 18.49
CA LYS A 481 -28.70 -9.65 19.91
C LYS A 481 -28.90 -8.15 20.11
N ALA A 482 -28.30 -7.31 19.28
CA ALA A 482 -28.36 -5.85 19.40
C ALA A 482 -29.79 -5.34 19.27
N LYS A 483 -30.62 -5.93 18.41
CA LYS A 483 -32.06 -5.60 18.27
C LYS A 483 -32.88 -5.72 19.56
N LYS A 484 -32.34 -6.37 20.60
CA LYS A 484 -32.98 -6.56 21.91
C LYS A 484 -32.50 -5.56 22.96
N SER A 485 -31.54 -4.70 22.62
CA SER A 485 -30.97 -3.71 23.53
C SER A 485 -31.69 -2.37 23.39
N ASP A 486 -31.85 -1.66 24.50
CA ASP A 486 -32.59 -0.39 24.57
C ASP A 486 -31.96 0.74 23.72
N TRP A 487 -30.66 0.62 23.41
CA TRP A 487 -29.95 1.59 22.57
C TRP A 487 -30.20 1.41 21.06
N PHE A 488 -30.72 0.26 20.60
CA PHE A 488 -30.73 -0.10 19.18
C PHE A 488 -31.53 0.86 18.29
N GLU A 489 -32.73 1.23 18.72
CA GLU A 489 -33.66 2.04 17.91
C GLU A 489 -33.09 3.43 17.60
N ASN A 490 -32.37 4.05 18.53
CA ASN A 490 -31.67 5.31 18.31
C ASN A 490 -30.16 5.12 18.06
N THR A 491 -29.81 4.16 17.21
CA THR A 491 -28.42 3.93 16.79
C THR A 491 -28.26 4.01 15.28
N ILE A 492 -27.21 4.70 14.82
CA ILE A 492 -26.77 4.69 13.43
C ILE A 492 -25.57 3.75 13.30
N PHE A 493 -25.66 2.84 12.35
CA PHE A 493 -24.62 1.89 12.00
C PHE A 493 -23.99 2.31 10.66
N ILE A 494 -22.67 2.50 10.65
CA ILE A 494 -21.90 2.83 9.45
C ILE A 494 -20.99 1.66 9.15
N PHE A 495 -21.01 1.16 7.92
CA PHE A 495 -20.17 0.06 7.47
C PHE A 495 -19.26 0.54 6.34
N THR A 496 -17.98 0.23 6.47
CA THR A 496 -16.99 0.40 5.40
C THR A 496 -15.94 -0.69 5.50
N ALA A 497 -15.20 -0.93 4.43
CA ALA A 497 -13.90 -1.58 4.54
C ALA A 497 -12.80 -0.55 4.81
N ASP A 498 -11.63 -0.98 5.26
CA ASP A 498 -10.44 -0.14 5.44
C ASP A 498 -9.60 -0.02 4.16
N HIS A 499 -9.54 -1.09 3.37
CA HIS A 499 -8.97 -1.18 2.03
C HIS A 499 -9.50 -2.39 1.25
N THR A 500 -8.98 -2.61 0.04
CA THR A 500 -9.26 -3.80 -0.79
C THR A 500 -8.20 -4.88 -0.60
N ASN A 501 -8.44 -6.09 -1.10
CA ASN A 501 -7.51 -7.20 -1.00
C ASN A 501 -7.53 -8.04 -2.30
N GLN A 502 -7.54 -9.37 -2.20
CA GLN A 502 -7.69 -10.29 -3.32
C GLN A 502 -8.92 -9.91 -4.16
N SER A 503 -8.81 -10.09 -5.48
CA SER A 503 -9.91 -9.84 -6.41
C SER A 503 -10.12 -11.01 -7.36
N PHE A 504 -11.38 -11.40 -7.53
CA PHE A 504 -11.83 -12.46 -8.41
C PHE A 504 -12.42 -11.90 -9.71
N TYR A 505 -13.41 -11.00 -9.60
CA TYR A 505 -14.13 -10.45 -10.74
C TYR A 505 -13.26 -9.49 -11.57
N PRO A 506 -13.29 -9.59 -12.92
CA PRO A 506 -12.45 -8.76 -13.79
C PRO A 506 -12.56 -7.24 -13.55
N ASN A 507 -13.76 -6.76 -13.17
CA ASN A 507 -13.98 -5.33 -12.91
C ASN A 507 -13.17 -4.82 -11.72
N TYR A 508 -12.92 -5.65 -10.70
CA TYR A 508 -12.17 -5.29 -9.50
C TYR A 508 -10.65 -5.43 -9.65
N LYS A 509 -10.21 -6.21 -10.66
CA LYS A 509 -8.79 -6.23 -11.08
C LYS A 509 -8.35 -4.95 -11.77
N LYS A 510 -9.30 -4.14 -12.27
CA LYS A 510 -9.02 -2.82 -12.88
C LYS A 510 -8.42 -1.87 -11.86
N ILE A 511 -7.45 -1.08 -12.30
CA ILE A 511 -6.58 -0.26 -11.46
C ILE A 511 -7.34 0.57 -10.43
N ILE A 512 -8.35 1.33 -10.85
CA ILE A 512 -9.09 2.25 -9.97
C ILE A 512 -9.98 1.48 -8.99
N ASN A 513 -10.56 0.36 -9.42
CA ASN A 513 -11.38 -0.49 -8.56
C ASN A 513 -10.57 -1.28 -7.52
N ARG A 514 -9.23 -1.29 -7.60
CA ARG A 514 -8.37 -1.74 -6.49
C ARG A 514 -8.45 -0.83 -5.27
N PHE A 515 -9.23 0.25 -5.32
CA PHE A 515 -9.55 1.09 -4.16
C PHE A 515 -11.04 1.05 -3.81
N ALA A 516 -11.86 0.24 -4.48
CA ALA A 516 -13.30 0.23 -4.29
C ALA A 516 -13.70 -0.44 -2.96
N THR A 517 -14.22 0.36 -2.03
CA THR A 517 -14.77 -0.11 -0.75
C THR A 517 -16.26 0.22 -0.70
N PRO A 518 -17.06 -0.44 0.16
CA PRO A 518 -18.45 -0.08 0.36
C PRO A 518 -18.55 1.07 1.37
N ILE A 519 -19.56 1.93 1.24
CA ILE A 519 -20.08 2.71 2.38
C ILE A 519 -21.59 2.42 2.48
N MET A 520 -22.03 1.97 3.64
CA MET A 520 -23.45 1.72 3.95
C MET A 520 -23.80 2.34 5.29
N ILE A 521 -24.94 3.03 5.34
CA ILE A 521 -25.45 3.69 6.55
C ILE A 521 -26.85 3.16 6.84
N TYR A 522 -27.01 2.55 8.01
CA TYR A 522 -28.26 1.97 8.48
C TYR A 522 -28.71 2.67 9.77
N LYS A 523 -29.97 3.09 9.82
CA LYS A 523 -30.65 3.49 11.06
C LYS A 523 -32.03 2.81 11.10
N PRO A 524 -32.38 2.07 12.17
CA PRO A 524 -33.72 1.52 12.33
C PRO A 524 -34.80 2.59 12.17
N ASN A 525 -35.92 2.23 11.54
CA ASN A 525 -37.09 3.11 11.40
C ASN A 525 -36.81 4.50 10.81
N SER A 526 -35.77 4.61 9.96
CA SER A 526 -35.34 5.85 9.32
C SER A 526 -35.62 5.89 7.82
N ASN A 527 -35.58 7.10 7.26
CA ASN A 527 -35.60 7.39 5.82
C ASN A 527 -34.20 7.37 5.18
N LEU A 528 -33.15 7.05 5.95
CA LEU A 528 -31.80 6.80 5.42
C LEU A 528 -31.77 5.49 4.62
N LYS A 529 -32.41 5.50 3.46
CA LYS A 529 -32.62 4.36 2.56
C LYS A 529 -32.45 4.78 1.12
N GLY A 530 -31.82 3.95 0.31
CA GLY A 530 -31.66 4.18 -1.13
C GLY A 530 -30.25 3.89 -1.62
N ILE A 531 -30.04 4.13 -2.91
CA ILE A 531 -28.74 3.95 -3.56
C ILE A 531 -28.29 5.31 -4.09
N ASP A 532 -27.10 5.73 -3.69
CA ASP A 532 -26.50 6.97 -4.15
C ASP A 532 -25.19 6.67 -4.90
N TYR A 533 -25.16 7.00 -6.19
CA TYR A 533 -24.02 6.73 -7.07
C TYR A 533 -23.00 7.87 -7.13
N ARG A 534 -23.20 8.94 -6.35
CA ARG A 534 -22.23 10.03 -6.26
C ARG A 534 -20.86 9.51 -5.82
N LEU A 535 -19.81 10.19 -6.26
CA LEU A 535 -18.45 9.76 -5.96
C LEU A 535 -18.16 10.02 -4.46
N ALA A 536 -17.82 8.95 -3.73
CA ALA A 536 -17.61 8.99 -2.28
C ALA A 536 -16.26 8.36 -1.87
N SER A 537 -15.83 8.64 -0.65
CA SER A 537 -14.56 8.14 -0.11
C SER A 537 -14.57 8.01 1.41
N HIS A 538 -13.56 7.36 1.97
CA HIS A 538 -13.39 7.32 3.43
C HIS A 538 -13.27 8.73 4.06
N MET A 539 -12.79 9.74 3.32
CA MET A 539 -12.69 11.11 3.83
C MET A 539 -14.06 11.73 4.12
N ASP A 540 -15.13 11.21 3.51
CA ASP A 540 -16.49 11.72 3.61
C ASP A 540 -17.23 11.18 4.84
N ILE A 541 -16.73 10.11 5.48
CA ILE A 541 -17.32 9.51 6.69
C ILE A 541 -17.24 10.50 7.88
N TYR A 542 -16.10 11.15 8.07
CA TYR A 542 -15.91 12.12 9.15
C TYR A 542 -16.88 13.31 9.10
N PRO A 543 -16.98 14.08 8.00
CA PRO A 543 -17.95 15.17 7.93
C PRO A 543 -19.41 14.68 7.93
N SER A 544 -19.69 13.49 7.41
CA SER A 544 -21.03 12.87 7.51
C SER A 544 -21.41 12.57 8.95
N PHE A 545 -20.46 12.05 9.75
CA PHE A 545 -20.65 11.85 11.19
C PHE A 545 -20.98 13.16 11.90
N ALA A 546 -20.23 14.24 11.63
CA ALA A 546 -20.47 15.54 12.25
C ALA A 546 -21.89 16.06 11.96
N GLU A 547 -22.39 15.89 10.73
CA GLU A 547 -23.76 16.28 10.36
C GLU A 547 -24.82 15.40 11.06
N LEU A 548 -24.59 14.09 11.13
CA LEU A 548 -25.53 13.13 11.74
C LEU A 548 -25.76 13.34 13.24
N ILE A 549 -24.77 13.87 13.94
CA ILE A 549 -24.87 14.14 15.38
C ILE A 549 -25.21 15.60 15.70
N GLY A 550 -25.37 16.45 14.68
CA GLY A 550 -25.72 17.87 14.85
C GLY A 550 -24.55 18.75 15.31
N TYR A 551 -23.31 18.42 14.94
CA TYR A 551 -22.15 19.23 15.28
C TYR A 551 -22.07 20.49 14.40
N ASP A 552 -22.33 21.65 14.99
CA ASP A 552 -22.52 22.93 14.30
C ASP A 552 -21.31 23.87 14.31
N LYS A 553 -20.16 23.40 14.80
CA LYS A 553 -18.92 24.19 14.89
C LYS A 553 -17.97 23.90 13.73
N PRO A 554 -17.07 24.84 13.37
CA PRO A 554 -16.04 24.59 12.37
C PRO A 554 -15.11 23.44 12.77
N PHE A 555 -14.77 22.58 11.81
CA PHE A 555 -13.77 21.51 11.96
C PHE A 555 -13.02 21.26 10.66
N ARG A 556 -11.78 20.77 10.74
CA ARG A 556 -10.97 20.44 9.55
C ARG A 556 -11.50 19.16 8.88
N SER A 557 -11.74 19.18 7.57
CA SER A 557 -11.94 17.99 6.74
C SER A 557 -11.70 18.27 5.25
N TRP A 558 -11.08 17.31 4.56
CA TRP A 558 -10.95 17.34 3.09
C TRP A 558 -12.15 16.70 2.37
N GLY A 559 -12.82 15.75 3.03
CA GLY A 559 -14.06 15.17 2.53
C GLY A 559 -15.25 16.09 2.77
N LYS A 560 -16.42 15.66 2.29
CA LYS A 560 -17.70 16.34 2.45
C LYS A 560 -18.74 15.39 3.04
N SER A 561 -19.78 15.93 3.65
CA SER A 561 -20.88 15.11 4.12
C SER A 561 -21.60 14.46 2.93
N LEU A 562 -22.09 13.24 3.14
CA LEU A 562 -22.85 12.46 2.18
C LEU A 562 -24.37 12.76 2.23
N PHE A 563 -24.82 13.65 3.11
CA PHE A 563 -26.25 13.98 3.29
C PHE A 563 -26.62 15.34 2.69
N SER A 564 -25.88 16.39 3.07
CA SER A 564 -26.10 17.73 2.52
C SER A 564 -25.62 17.87 1.07
N GLU A 565 -26.37 18.63 0.25
CA GLU A 565 -25.87 19.16 -1.02
C GLU A 565 -24.78 20.21 -0.75
N TYR A 566 -23.56 19.75 -0.49
CA TYR A 566 -22.44 20.65 -0.24
C TYR A 566 -21.89 21.20 -1.56
N SER A 567 -21.69 22.52 -1.63
CA SER A 567 -21.19 23.29 -2.78
C SER A 567 -19.71 23.06 -3.14
N GLY A 568 -19.20 21.84 -2.99
CA GLY A 568 -17.83 21.45 -3.34
C GLY A 568 -17.81 20.31 -4.33
N ASP A 569 -16.96 20.40 -5.35
CA ASP A 569 -16.87 19.34 -6.36
C ASP A 569 -16.47 18.00 -5.73
N GLU A 570 -17.11 16.93 -6.19
CA GLU A 570 -16.84 15.54 -5.84
C GLU A 570 -15.47 15.11 -6.31
N TYR A 571 -14.70 14.45 -5.43
CA TYR A 571 -13.43 13.89 -5.82
C TYR A 571 -12.96 12.79 -4.88
N VAL A 572 -12.21 11.85 -5.45
CA VAL A 572 -11.41 10.87 -4.72
C VAL A 572 -9.95 11.18 -4.98
N ILE A 573 -9.09 11.07 -3.97
CA ILE A 573 -7.64 11.17 -4.13
C ILE A 573 -6.95 10.02 -3.41
N ASN A 574 -5.91 9.48 -4.03
CA ASN A 574 -5.19 8.32 -3.53
C ASN A 574 -3.73 8.36 -3.95
N TYR A 575 -2.87 7.72 -3.16
CA TYR A 575 -1.50 7.46 -3.57
C TYR A 575 -1.44 6.23 -4.44
N PHE A 576 -1.02 6.45 -5.68
CA PHE A 576 -0.97 5.45 -6.73
C PHE A 576 0.28 4.56 -6.62
N GLY A 577 1.36 5.06 -6.01
CA GLY A 577 2.62 4.33 -5.79
C GLY A 577 3.81 5.06 -6.39
N GLY A 578 5.02 4.87 -5.84
CA GLY A 578 6.26 5.37 -6.46
C GLY A 578 6.35 6.89 -6.64
N GLY A 579 5.69 7.65 -5.76
CA GLY A 579 5.61 9.11 -5.83
C GLY A 579 4.49 9.67 -6.71
N SER A 580 3.62 8.79 -7.26
CA SER A 580 2.45 9.18 -8.03
C SER A 580 1.15 9.10 -7.22
N TYR A 581 0.19 9.92 -7.61
CA TYR A 581 -1.13 10.08 -7.02
C TYR A 581 -2.16 9.98 -8.15
N PHE A 582 -3.39 9.62 -7.83
CA PHE A 582 -4.51 9.92 -8.72
C PHE A 582 -5.54 10.77 -7.98
N ILE A 583 -6.16 11.68 -8.73
CA ILE A 583 -7.41 12.34 -8.33
C ILE A 583 -8.46 12.00 -9.38
N MET A 584 -9.69 11.74 -8.95
CA MET A 584 -10.82 11.41 -9.83
C MET A 584 -11.98 12.32 -9.48
N ASP A 585 -12.67 12.84 -10.49
CA ASP A 585 -13.99 13.47 -10.37
C ASP A 585 -15.01 12.71 -11.24
N GLU A 586 -16.21 13.27 -11.44
CA GLU A 586 -17.27 12.65 -12.24
C GLU A 586 -16.89 12.41 -13.71
N LYS A 587 -15.92 13.16 -14.26
CA LYS A 587 -15.59 13.14 -15.70
C LYS A 587 -14.22 12.55 -16.00
N TYR A 588 -13.24 12.78 -15.14
CA TYR A 588 -11.86 12.41 -15.42
C TYR A 588 -11.13 11.83 -14.22
N ILE A 589 -10.14 11.00 -14.54
CA ILE A 589 -9.08 10.57 -13.64
C ILE A 589 -7.78 11.23 -14.08
N CYS A 590 -7.11 11.91 -13.16
CA CYS A 590 -5.81 12.53 -13.37
C CYS A 590 -4.74 11.78 -12.56
N VAL A 591 -3.75 11.20 -13.25
CA VAL A 591 -2.56 10.64 -12.61
C VAL A 591 -1.50 11.73 -12.52
N HIS A 592 -1.05 12.05 -11.32
CA HIS A 592 -0.20 13.18 -10.99
C HIS A 592 1.09 12.73 -10.31
N ASN A 593 2.24 13.27 -10.69
CA ASN A 593 3.54 12.86 -10.12
C ASN A 593 3.99 13.70 -8.89
N GLY A 594 3.05 14.42 -8.29
CA GLY A 594 3.31 15.40 -7.25
C GLY A 594 3.64 16.80 -7.77
N GLU A 595 4.07 16.96 -9.02
CA GLU A 595 4.37 18.28 -9.62
C GLU A 595 3.44 18.64 -10.78
N LYS A 596 3.12 17.68 -11.64
CA LYS A 596 2.25 17.84 -12.80
C LYS A 596 1.49 16.56 -13.12
N ALA A 597 0.43 16.68 -13.92
CA ALA A 597 -0.25 15.54 -14.50
C ALA A 597 0.69 14.80 -15.47
N ILE A 598 0.67 13.47 -15.36
CA ILE A 598 1.37 12.52 -16.24
C ILE A 598 0.40 11.61 -16.99
N GLY A 599 -0.89 11.63 -16.65
CA GLY A 599 -1.94 10.99 -17.43
C GLY A 599 -3.32 11.60 -17.12
N PHE A 600 -4.18 11.62 -18.13
CA PHE A 600 -5.62 11.89 -17.97
C PHE A 600 -6.41 10.76 -18.60
N TYR A 601 -7.52 10.37 -17.99
CA TYR A 601 -8.38 9.27 -18.44
C TYR A 601 -9.82 9.67 -18.20
N ASP A 602 -10.74 9.07 -18.95
CA ASP A 602 -12.18 9.17 -18.69
C ASP A 602 -12.51 8.54 -17.32
N SER A 603 -13.49 9.06 -16.59
CA SER A 603 -13.88 8.55 -15.26
C SER A 603 -14.37 7.10 -15.29
N GLU A 604 -14.83 6.60 -16.43
CA GLU A 604 -15.24 5.21 -16.63
C GLU A 604 -14.08 4.29 -17.04
N ASP A 605 -12.92 4.83 -17.43
CA ASP A 605 -11.72 4.07 -17.79
C ASP A 605 -10.93 3.64 -16.54
N TYR A 606 -11.55 2.78 -15.72
CA TYR A 606 -10.95 2.27 -14.48
C TYR A 606 -9.64 1.49 -14.66
N ASP A 607 -9.28 1.11 -15.89
CA ASP A 607 -8.02 0.41 -16.19
C ASP A 607 -6.92 1.35 -16.71
N LEU A 608 -7.23 2.65 -16.85
CA LEU A 608 -6.30 3.68 -17.34
C LEU A 608 -5.67 3.29 -18.69
N SER A 609 -6.51 2.78 -19.58
CA SER A 609 -6.10 2.19 -20.86
C SER A 609 -5.89 3.23 -21.94
N LYS A 610 -6.65 4.33 -21.93
CA LYS A 610 -6.62 5.38 -22.96
C LYS A 610 -6.19 6.71 -22.36
N ASN A 611 -4.88 6.98 -22.40
CA ASN A 611 -4.33 8.23 -21.91
C ASN A 611 -4.65 9.42 -22.84
N LEU A 612 -5.33 10.43 -22.29
CA LEU A 612 -5.79 11.66 -22.94
C LEU A 612 -4.83 12.86 -22.72
N ILE A 613 -3.65 12.63 -22.12
CA ILE A 613 -2.68 13.68 -21.73
C ILE A 613 -2.28 14.63 -22.87
N GLU A 614 -2.30 14.17 -24.13
CA GLU A 614 -1.96 14.99 -25.30
C GLU A 614 -3.06 16.00 -25.67
N ASN A 615 -4.31 15.74 -25.27
CA ASN A 615 -5.50 16.53 -25.61
C ASN A 615 -6.13 17.16 -24.36
N LYS A 616 -5.33 17.88 -23.55
CA LYS A 616 -5.82 18.51 -22.31
C LYS A 616 -6.88 19.58 -22.60
N ASN A 617 -8.01 19.50 -21.91
CA ASN A 617 -9.03 20.55 -21.88
C ASN A 617 -9.02 21.33 -20.56
N GLU A 618 -9.90 22.32 -20.43
CA GLU A 618 -9.98 23.17 -19.23
C GLU A 618 -10.35 22.39 -17.96
N GLU A 619 -11.27 21.43 -18.07
CA GLU A 619 -11.70 20.59 -16.95
C GLU A 619 -10.54 19.73 -16.41
N MET A 620 -9.79 19.09 -17.31
CA MET A 620 -8.57 18.34 -16.97
C MET A 620 -7.52 19.22 -16.27
N MET A 621 -7.30 20.44 -16.78
CA MET A 621 -6.36 21.38 -16.16
C MET A 621 -6.83 21.83 -14.76
N ASN A 622 -8.14 21.96 -14.56
CA ASN A 622 -8.71 22.30 -13.26
C ASN A 622 -8.57 21.14 -12.26
N LEU A 623 -8.74 19.90 -12.71
CA LEU A 623 -8.52 18.70 -11.90
C LEU A 623 -7.04 18.54 -11.51
N GLU A 624 -6.09 18.77 -12.44
CA GLU A 624 -4.64 18.80 -12.15
C GLU A 624 -4.30 19.87 -11.09
N LYS A 625 -4.85 21.09 -11.21
CA LYS A 625 -4.67 22.14 -10.20
C LYS A 625 -5.25 21.73 -8.85
N LYS A 626 -6.44 21.13 -8.82
CA LYS A 626 -7.09 20.64 -7.59
C LYS A 626 -6.23 19.59 -6.89
N CYS A 627 -5.64 18.64 -7.64
CA CYS A 627 -4.68 17.68 -7.12
C CYS A 627 -3.49 18.39 -6.46
N GLY A 628 -2.86 19.33 -7.15
CA GLY A 628 -1.72 20.08 -6.64
C GLY A 628 -2.05 20.89 -5.37
N MET A 629 -3.22 21.54 -5.33
CA MET A 629 -3.72 22.26 -4.16
C MET A 629 -3.95 21.32 -2.98
N PHE A 630 -4.56 20.16 -3.22
CA PHE A 630 -4.78 19.13 -2.21
C PHE A 630 -3.47 18.66 -1.60
N LEU A 631 -2.51 18.26 -2.44
CA LEU A 631 -1.22 17.78 -1.96
C LEU A 631 -0.50 18.87 -1.14
N GLN A 632 -0.55 20.12 -1.59
CA GLN A 632 0.03 21.23 -0.83
C GLN A 632 -0.63 21.41 0.54
N ASP A 633 -1.97 21.44 0.61
CA ASP A 633 -2.69 21.61 1.88
C ASP A 633 -2.43 20.44 2.83
N TYR A 634 -2.51 19.20 2.32
CA TYR A 634 -2.23 17.97 3.06
C TYR A 634 -0.83 17.97 3.68
N PHE A 635 0.22 18.16 2.87
CA PHE A 635 1.59 18.11 3.37
C PHE A 635 1.87 19.25 4.34
N ASN A 636 1.39 20.46 4.04
CA ASN A 636 1.64 21.61 4.90
C ASN A 636 0.96 21.45 6.27
N ARG A 637 -0.31 21.03 6.31
CA ARG A 637 -1.05 20.85 7.58
C ARG A 637 -0.44 19.79 8.49
N ILE A 638 -0.03 18.65 7.93
CA ILE A 638 0.67 17.62 8.71
C ILE A 638 1.98 18.16 9.29
N ILE A 639 2.75 18.89 8.48
CA ILE A 639 4.04 19.42 8.94
C ILE A 639 3.85 20.50 10.01
N THR A 640 2.85 21.38 9.88
CA THR A 640 2.61 22.48 10.83
C THR A 640 1.77 22.07 12.04
N GLY A 641 1.16 20.88 12.04
CA GLY A 641 0.28 20.42 13.11
C GLY A 641 -1.11 21.05 13.12
N ASN A 642 -1.60 21.49 11.96
CA ASN A 642 -2.94 22.09 11.79
C ASN A 642 -3.95 21.04 11.27
N MET A 643 -4.00 19.88 11.95
CA MET A 643 -4.73 18.66 11.55
C MET A 643 -6.05 18.47 12.26
#